data_AF-A0A965DZG7-F1
#
_entry.id   AF-A0A965DZG7-F1
#
_cell.length_a   1.000
_cell.length_b   1.000
_cell.length_c   1.000
_cell.angle_alpha   90.00
_cell.angle_beta   90.00
_cell.angle_gamma   90.00
#
_symmetry.space_group_name_H-M   'P 1'
#
loop_
_entity.id
_entity.type
_entity.pdbx_description
1 polymer ?
#
loop_
_entity_poly.entity_id
_entity_poly.type
_entity_poly.pdbx_seq_one_letter_code
_entity_poly.pdbx_strand_id
1 'polypeptide(L)'
;MSALRSRALLVALILTLTAASQRPVWGQAPAKPAKDSSLAYVPADAAFFAAGLRWKEQIDLFYRSRSYKALRSLPSVKKAYDEAMKAGKGDGGPLSLLEGFTKSDLAKDIIQIVTEAGSDEMFVFGGSNWNTLLQLLTAVNQAQTVGTYGALLSGKDPNTSQYRAILRALQKNTKLVGIPESVIGFRLATPNKADKLIDQLAKIGIGLTIGVKELEDRIQTKKIAGGKFLSVDLDGSQIDWNMLQIGDLEEKKGEFDGLIADLKKVKLNASVGVIGNYLLVSVGSTTKELEAFAANGKKLIDADALKVLRDVGDQRFTGFAYSSKEFVEAAGGSYAKQYADLLNGIKDSLKGADLKEERKKAIGKEIDELVGAMEKMEKVAFGSAVSYGYMTSFGYESLVHDRTSYSGLEKVKFKMHEHFGGKPIFATAFGLALDTKYYTEFVQFGKKVLAQAQAIYLDSADANAADEYKKITKAVFPVLEQIDATMTKKIIPAMSQTGLGIVLDGQWTSKQWLSMVPATEKAMPMAELGLLIGVSDAKQFDEGLKDLRGAINQLLTKLSELPGGFPPGVQLSAPAMADGLYWWEVPDGGILDKQILPTAGSGGAASVFALSKKHAARLVKPTPLSFRAKELEISGEVLGCCVLDWIGFIELVTPWVDYSISQSAKDFGADAKTAKRWAKEAETALMIFKTFKGSSCTTKKAEVGTVTRTVIVIKDIEAMPDPID
;
A
#
# COMPACT_ATOMS: atom_id res chain seq x y z
N MET A 1 20.19 19.03 -14.67
CA MET A 1 18.87 19.58 -15.10
C MET A 1 17.68 18.67 -14.76
N SER A 2 17.91 17.49 -14.19
CA SER A 2 16.94 16.59 -13.54
C SER A 2 16.72 16.90 -12.04
N ALA A 3 17.14 18.09 -11.58
CA ALA A 3 17.15 18.48 -10.16
C ALA A 3 15.95 19.34 -9.71
N LEU A 4 15.05 19.75 -10.60
CA LEU A 4 13.90 20.62 -10.23
C LEU A 4 12.52 19.97 -10.42
N ARG A 5 12.39 18.92 -11.24
CA ARG A 5 11.13 18.17 -11.43
C ARG A 5 10.90 17.06 -10.38
N SER A 6 11.92 16.73 -9.59
CA SER A 6 11.97 15.54 -8.71
C SER A 6 11.99 15.85 -7.20
N ARG A 7 12.04 17.13 -6.78
CA ARG A 7 12.12 17.52 -5.35
C ARG A 7 10.82 18.05 -4.73
N ALA A 8 9.83 18.51 -5.49
CA ALA A 8 8.77 19.38 -4.92
C ALA A 8 7.33 18.87 -5.06
N LEU A 9 7.06 17.92 -5.96
CA LEU A 9 5.70 17.49 -6.28
C LEU A 9 5.14 16.39 -5.33
N LEU A 10 5.99 15.75 -4.51
CA LEU A 10 5.64 14.46 -3.89
C LEU A 10 5.91 14.34 -2.38
N VAL A 11 6.67 15.26 -1.77
CA VAL A 11 6.95 15.24 -0.33
C VAL A 11 5.77 15.74 0.52
N ALA A 12 4.84 16.54 -0.03
CA ALA A 12 3.79 17.15 0.81
C ALA A 12 2.48 17.49 0.10
N LEU A 13 2.23 16.92 -1.08
CA LEU A 13 0.89 16.44 -1.33
C LEU A 13 0.68 15.37 -0.25
N ILE A 14 0.03 15.72 0.86
CA ILE A 14 -0.63 14.68 1.65
C ILE A 14 0.34 13.86 2.54
N LEU A 15 1.16 14.56 3.33
CA LEU A 15 0.96 14.40 4.80
C LEU A 15 -0.44 14.92 5.12
N THR A 16 -1.41 14.14 4.64
CA THR A 16 -2.84 14.14 4.87
C THR A 16 -3.19 15.00 6.06
N LEU A 17 -3.70 16.20 5.79
CA LEU A 17 -4.71 16.85 6.62
C LEU A 17 -4.43 16.73 8.13
N THR A 18 -3.35 17.32 8.62
CA THR A 18 -3.14 17.43 10.06
C THR A 18 -4.04 18.52 10.63
N ALA A 19 -5.21 18.05 11.08
CA ALA A 19 -6.24 18.83 11.76
C ALA A 19 -5.74 19.37 13.09
N ALA A 20 -5.31 20.62 13.08
CA ALA A 20 -5.13 21.39 14.28
C ALA A 20 -6.51 21.81 14.83
N SER A 21 -6.98 21.14 15.88
CA SER A 21 -8.03 21.67 16.74
C SER A 21 -7.60 21.63 18.20
N GLN A 22 -7.52 22.81 18.83
CA GLN A 22 -7.93 22.97 20.21
C GLN A 22 -8.80 24.22 20.35
N ARG A 23 -9.63 24.15 21.40
CA ARG A 23 -10.89 24.87 21.66
C ARG A 23 -10.82 26.37 21.39
N PRO A 24 -11.89 26.90 20.78
CA PRO A 24 -12.90 27.51 21.62
C PRO A 24 -14.22 26.74 21.56
N VAL A 25 -15.09 26.95 22.55
CA VAL A 25 -16.48 26.49 22.56
C VAL A 25 -17.22 27.20 21.42
N TRP A 26 -17.17 26.62 20.23
CA TRP A 26 -18.07 26.96 19.11
C TRP A 26 -18.98 25.75 18.91
N GLY A 27 -20.28 25.98 18.73
CA GLY A 27 -21.32 24.95 18.70
C GLY A 27 -20.90 23.71 17.91
N GLN A 28 -20.54 22.65 18.63
CA GLN A 28 -20.18 21.38 18.05
C GLN A 28 -21.46 20.78 17.48
N ALA A 29 -21.48 20.47 16.18
CA ALA A 29 -22.58 19.68 15.64
C ALA A 29 -22.63 18.35 16.42
N PRO A 30 -23.81 17.95 16.93
CA PRO A 30 -23.92 16.80 17.80
C PRO A 30 -23.42 15.52 17.11
N ALA A 31 -23.02 14.55 17.92
CA ALA A 31 -22.84 13.19 17.45
C ALA A 31 -24.12 12.72 16.76
N LYS A 32 -23.98 11.95 15.68
CA LYS A 32 -25.11 11.44 14.90
C LYS A 32 -24.95 9.94 14.70
N PRO A 33 -26.05 9.18 14.64
CA PRO A 33 -26.00 7.77 14.33
C PRO A 33 -25.64 7.56 12.86
N ALA A 34 -24.94 6.46 12.56
CA ALA A 34 -24.57 6.11 11.18
C ALA A 34 -25.78 5.95 10.24
N LYS A 35 -26.97 5.64 10.78
CA LYS A 35 -28.24 5.53 10.02
C LYS A 35 -28.69 6.84 9.36
N ASP A 36 -28.16 7.98 9.80
CA ASP A 36 -28.49 9.30 9.22
C ASP A 36 -27.63 9.64 8.00
N SER A 37 -26.84 8.68 7.50
CA SER A 37 -25.93 8.81 6.36
C SER A 37 -26.43 8.04 5.12
N SER A 38 -25.72 8.21 4.00
CA SER A 38 -25.94 7.51 2.74
C SER A 38 -25.93 5.99 2.88
N LEU A 39 -25.28 5.45 3.92
CA LEU A 39 -25.22 4.02 4.21
C LEU A 39 -26.62 3.38 4.35
N ALA A 40 -27.62 4.17 4.76
CA ALA A 40 -29.02 3.73 4.86
C ALA A 40 -29.74 3.61 3.50
N TYR A 41 -29.14 4.10 2.41
CA TYR A 41 -29.72 4.09 1.06
C TYR A 41 -29.01 3.12 0.13
N VAL A 42 -27.72 2.85 0.37
CA VAL A 42 -26.90 1.96 -0.46
C VAL A 42 -27.49 0.53 -0.46
N PRO A 43 -27.59 -0.13 -1.63
CA PRO A 43 -28.05 -1.51 -1.74
C PRO A 43 -27.18 -2.48 -0.93
N ALA A 44 -27.79 -3.53 -0.36
CA ALA A 44 -27.08 -4.52 0.47
C ALA A 44 -26.04 -5.37 -0.30
N ASP A 45 -26.17 -5.46 -1.62
CA ASP A 45 -25.28 -6.20 -2.52
C ASP A 45 -24.13 -5.34 -3.11
N ALA A 46 -23.93 -4.13 -2.59
CA ALA A 46 -22.77 -3.31 -2.95
C ALA A 46 -21.46 -4.06 -2.66
N ALA A 47 -20.56 -4.06 -3.64
CA ALA A 47 -19.24 -4.66 -3.52
C ALA A 47 -18.35 -3.87 -2.55
N PHE A 48 -18.44 -2.54 -2.59
CA PHE A 48 -17.79 -1.67 -1.63
C PHE A 48 -18.60 -0.39 -1.42
N PHE A 49 -18.32 0.29 -0.32
CA PHE A 49 -18.82 1.63 0.00
C PHE A 49 -17.75 2.41 0.75
N ALA A 50 -17.67 3.72 0.51
CA ALA A 50 -16.89 4.63 1.32
C ALA A 50 -17.62 5.98 1.43
N ALA A 51 -17.61 6.58 2.61
CA ALA A 51 -18.14 7.92 2.84
C ALA A 51 -17.18 8.75 3.68
N GLY A 52 -16.99 10.02 3.28
CA GLY A 52 -16.35 11.05 4.07
C GLY A 52 -17.41 11.99 4.66
N LEU A 53 -17.30 12.26 5.96
CA LEU A 53 -18.30 13.00 6.72
C LEU A 53 -17.71 14.24 7.37
N ARG A 54 -18.55 15.25 7.59
CA ARG A 54 -18.24 16.47 8.34
C ARG A 54 -17.05 17.22 7.73
N TRP A 55 -16.88 17.14 6.40
CA TRP A 55 -15.77 17.75 5.67
C TRP A 55 -15.63 19.23 5.96
N LYS A 56 -16.73 19.97 5.93
CA LYS A 56 -16.75 21.41 6.25
C LYS A 56 -16.23 21.68 7.65
N GLU A 57 -16.64 20.90 8.63
CA GLU A 57 -16.15 21.09 10.00
C GLU A 57 -14.65 20.82 10.09
N GLN A 58 -14.16 19.74 9.48
CA GLN A 58 -12.73 19.40 9.47
C GLN A 58 -11.89 20.47 8.75
N ILE A 59 -12.38 20.94 7.61
CA ILE A 59 -11.77 22.02 6.82
C ILE A 59 -11.78 23.34 7.60
N ASP A 60 -12.91 23.71 8.23
CA ASP A 60 -13.03 24.92 9.04
C ASP A 60 -12.09 24.88 10.26
N LEU A 61 -11.94 23.72 10.91
CA LEU A 61 -10.96 23.53 11.98
C LEU A 61 -9.53 23.78 11.48
N PHE A 62 -9.17 23.19 10.34
CA PHE A 62 -7.87 23.39 9.72
C PHE A 62 -7.59 24.87 9.38
N TYR A 63 -8.50 25.53 8.64
CA TYR A 63 -8.33 26.93 8.23
C TYR A 63 -8.28 27.92 9.41
N ARG A 64 -8.96 27.60 10.52
CA ARG A 64 -8.97 28.45 11.72
C ARG A 64 -7.76 28.23 12.62
N SER A 65 -7.02 27.15 12.43
CA SER A 65 -5.84 26.82 13.24
C SER A 65 -4.77 27.89 13.19
N ARG A 66 -4.04 28.05 14.30
CA ARG A 66 -2.87 28.93 14.38
C ARG A 66 -1.76 28.40 13.49
N SER A 67 -1.62 27.09 13.39
CA SER A 67 -0.60 26.45 12.55
C SER A 67 -0.77 26.75 11.07
N TYR A 68 -1.99 26.67 10.53
CA TYR A 68 -2.25 27.04 9.15
C TYR A 68 -2.03 28.55 8.92
N LYS A 69 -2.47 29.38 9.87
CA LYS A 69 -2.22 30.83 9.83
C LYS A 69 -0.74 31.18 9.86
N ALA A 70 0.06 30.47 10.66
CA ALA A 70 1.51 30.61 10.71
C ALA A 70 2.14 30.17 9.39
N LEU A 71 1.76 29.00 8.85
CA LEU A 71 2.27 28.49 7.58
C LEU A 71 2.06 29.47 6.43
N ARG A 72 0.81 29.94 6.27
CA ARG A 72 0.48 30.90 5.19
C ARG A 72 1.08 32.29 5.41
N SER A 73 1.58 32.58 6.62
CA SER A 73 2.23 33.87 6.92
C SER A 73 3.68 33.90 6.45
N LEU A 74 4.30 32.73 6.23
CA LEU A 74 5.70 32.61 5.81
C LEU A 74 5.92 33.27 4.43
N PRO A 75 6.95 34.12 4.28
CA PRO A 75 7.26 34.77 3.01
C PRO A 75 7.48 33.79 1.84
N SER A 76 8.22 32.70 2.05
CA SER A 76 8.41 31.66 1.02
C SER A 76 7.12 30.98 0.60
N VAL A 77 6.21 30.70 1.54
CA VAL A 77 4.90 30.08 1.24
C VAL A 77 4.02 31.03 0.45
N LYS A 78 3.97 32.32 0.82
CA LYS A 78 3.24 33.34 0.05
C LYS A 78 3.79 33.45 -1.37
N LYS A 79 5.12 33.55 -1.51
CA LYS A 79 5.77 33.61 -2.82
C LYS A 79 5.49 32.36 -3.66
N ALA A 80 5.64 31.17 -3.08
CA ALA A 80 5.37 29.91 -3.77
C ALA A 80 3.90 29.79 -4.18
N TYR A 81 2.96 30.23 -3.33
CA TYR A 81 1.55 30.30 -3.67
C TYR A 81 1.30 31.28 -4.82
N ASP A 82 1.86 32.48 -4.77
CA ASP A 82 1.70 33.49 -5.82
C ASP A 82 2.29 33.01 -7.15
N GLU A 83 3.47 32.37 -7.13
CA GLU A 83 4.10 31.77 -8.31
C GLU A 83 3.29 30.59 -8.85
N ALA A 84 2.79 29.70 -7.99
CA ALA A 84 1.94 28.59 -8.38
C ALA A 84 0.61 29.08 -8.97
N MET A 85 0.00 30.12 -8.39
CA MET A 85 -1.22 30.74 -8.93
C MET A 85 -0.94 31.41 -10.27
N LYS A 86 0.17 32.12 -10.42
CA LYS A 86 0.58 32.73 -11.69
C LYS A 86 0.84 31.69 -12.77
N ALA A 87 1.57 30.62 -12.44
CA ALA A 87 1.86 29.52 -13.36
C ALA A 87 0.60 28.72 -13.72
N GLY A 88 -0.28 28.50 -12.75
CA GLY A 88 -1.55 27.82 -12.97
C GLY A 88 -2.47 28.59 -13.90
N LYS A 89 -2.53 29.92 -13.76
CA LYS A 89 -3.39 30.83 -14.54
C LYS A 89 -2.81 31.24 -15.90
N GLY A 90 -1.51 31.08 -16.12
CA GLY A 90 -0.89 31.38 -17.41
C GLY A 90 -1.40 30.48 -18.55
N ASP A 91 -1.16 30.88 -19.80
CA ASP A 91 -1.57 30.12 -20.98
C ASP A 91 -1.02 28.68 -20.96
N GLY A 92 -1.91 27.69 -21.06
CA GLY A 92 -1.58 26.26 -20.96
C GLY A 92 -1.38 25.74 -19.54
N GLY A 93 -1.51 26.57 -18.51
CA GLY A 93 -1.46 26.16 -17.10
C GLY A 93 -2.70 25.37 -16.67
N PRO A 94 -2.60 24.47 -15.67
CA PRO A 94 -3.70 23.59 -15.26
C PRO A 94 -4.92 24.35 -14.68
N LEU A 95 -4.74 25.60 -14.22
CA LEU A 95 -5.84 26.43 -13.71
C LEU A 95 -6.41 27.37 -14.77
N SER A 96 -5.79 27.52 -15.95
CA SER A 96 -6.31 28.36 -17.04
C SER A 96 -7.66 27.85 -17.56
N LEU A 97 -7.82 26.53 -17.65
CA LEU A 97 -9.10 25.87 -17.98
C LEU A 97 -10.15 26.08 -16.89
N LEU A 98 -9.75 26.04 -15.61
CA LEU A 98 -10.63 26.34 -14.49
C LEU A 98 -11.03 27.82 -14.46
N GLU A 99 -10.13 28.75 -14.81
CA GLU A 99 -10.43 30.19 -14.89
C GLU A 99 -11.35 30.50 -16.07
N GLY A 100 -11.22 29.79 -17.19
CA GLY A 100 -12.17 29.83 -18.31
C GLY A 100 -13.54 29.27 -17.91
N PHE A 101 -13.57 28.12 -17.23
CA PHE A 101 -14.79 27.46 -16.76
C PHE A 101 -15.54 28.32 -15.72
N THR A 102 -14.85 28.73 -14.64
CA THR A 102 -15.38 29.52 -13.50
C THR A 102 -15.88 30.92 -13.86
N LYS A 103 -15.55 31.43 -15.05
CA LYS A 103 -16.11 32.71 -15.55
C LYS A 103 -17.59 32.60 -15.91
N SER A 104 -18.07 31.41 -16.27
CA SER A 104 -19.49 31.19 -16.52
C SER A 104 -20.28 31.10 -15.21
N ASP A 105 -21.48 31.66 -15.17
CA ASP A 105 -22.33 31.59 -13.97
C ASP A 105 -22.74 30.14 -13.67
N LEU A 106 -22.91 29.31 -14.70
CA LEU A 106 -23.15 27.87 -14.55
C LEU A 106 -22.01 27.16 -13.78
N ALA A 107 -20.75 27.43 -14.12
CA ALA A 107 -19.63 26.82 -13.41
C ALA A 107 -19.56 27.25 -11.94
N LYS A 108 -19.88 28.52 -11.64
CA LYS A 108 -19.97 29.00 -10.26
C LYS A 108 -21.07 28.27 -9.50
N ASP A 109 -22.24 28.08 -10.12
CA ASP A 109 -23.35 27.35 -9.55
C ASP A 109 -22.99 25.86 -9.30
N ILE A 110 -22.30 25.21 -10.25
CA ILE A 110 -21.78 23.83 -10.08
C ILE A 110 -20.82 23.76 -8.90
N ILE A 111 -19.81 24.65 -8.87
CA ILE A 111 -18.79 24.65 -7.81
C ILE A 111 -19.45 24.92 -6.46
N GLN A 112 -20.38 25.87 -6.38
CA GLN A 112 -21.09 26.17 -5.16
C GLN A 112 -21.91 24.97 -4.69
N ILE A 113 -22.68 24.34 -5.57
CA ILE A 113 -23.49 23.17 -5.22
C ILE A 113 -22.59 22.01 -4.80
N VAL A 114 -21.54 21.69 -5.54
CA VAL A 114 -20.61 20.59 -5.18
C VAL A 114 -19.87 20.89 -3.88
N THR A 115 -19.49 22.13 -3.63
CA THR A 115 -18.81 22.54 -2.37
C THR A 115 -19.77 22.49 -1.19
N GLU A 116 -21.01 22.98 -1.34
CA GLU A 116 -22.08 22.88 -0.34
C GLU A 116 -22.46 21.41 -0.09
N ALA A 117 -22.53 20.60 -1.15
CA ALA A 117 -22.93 19.20 -1.07
C ALA A 117 -21.84 18.30 -0.47
N GLY A 118 -20.57 18.55 -0.83
CA GLY A 118 -19.41 17.87 -0.27
C GLY A 118 -19.08 18.30 1.16
N SER A 119 -19.77 19.30 1.73
CA SER A 119 -19.50 19.84 3.06
C SER A 119 -19.93 18.92 4.20
N ASP A 120 -21.06 18.22 4.08
CA ASP A 120 -21.56 17.33 5.14
C ASP A 120 -21.20 15.88 4.87
N GLU A 121 -21.53 15.36 3.69
CA GLU A 121 -21.29 13.98 3.32
C GLU A 121 -21.03 13.84 1.82
N MET A 122 -19.94 13.14 1.49
CA MET A 122 -19.65 12.62 0.15
C MET A 122 -19.44 11.12 0.27
N PHE A 123 -20.03 10.35 -0.63
CA PHE A 123 -19.85 8.90 -0.66
C PHE A 123 -19.59 8.36 -2.06
N VAL A 124 -19.07 7.15 -2.11
CA VAL A 124 -18.96 6.32 -3.31
C VAL A 124 -19.35 4.89 -2.97
N PHE A 125 -20.09 4.21 -3.84
CA PHE A 125 -20.25 2.76 -3.78
C PHE A 125 -20.14 2.13 -5.17
N GLY A 126 -19.75 0.87 -5.18
CA GLY A 126 -19.68 0.04 -6.37
C GLY A 126 -20.63 -1.15 -6.29
N GLY A 127 -21.28 -1.49 -7.41
CA GLY A 127 -22.08 -2.70 -7.55
C GLY A 127 -21.24 -3.98 -7.64
N SER A 128 -21.89 -5.15 -7.65
CA SER A 128 -21.22 -6.45 -7.65
C SER A 128 -20.30 -6.70 -8.85
N ASN A 129 -20.48 -6.01 -9.97
CA ASN A 129 -19.62 -6.16 -11.16
C ASN A 129 -18.19 -5.65 -10.94
N TRP A 130 -17.92 -4.91 -9.86
CA TRP A 130 -16.56 -4.63 -9.43
C TRP A 130 -15.77 -5.90 -9.11
N ASN A 131 -16.43 -6.94 -8.58
CA ASN A 131 -15.80 -8.24 -8.30
C ASN A 131 -15.32 -8.88 -9.61
N THR A 132 -16.16 -8.80 -10.65
CA THR A 132 -15.87 -9.29 -12.00
C THR A 132 -14.71 -8.52 -12.65
N LEU A 133 -14.69 -7.19 -12.52
CA LEU A 133 -13.58 -6.38 -13.03
C LEU A 133 -12.25 -6.74 -12.35
N LEU A 134 -12.24 -6.92 -11.03
CA LEU A 134 -11.02 -7.29 -10.30
C LEU A 134 -10.47 -8.66 -10.72
N GLN A 135 -11.36 -9.63 -10.98
CA GLN A 135 -10.97 -10.92 -11.56
C GLN A 135 -10.36 -10.75 -12.95
N LEU A 136 -10.94 -9.91 -13.80
CA LEU A 136 -10.40 -9.60 -15.12
C LEU A 136 -9.02 -8.94 -15.04
N LEU A 137 -8.85 -7.94 -14.18
CA LEU A 137 -7.58 -7.24 -13.97
C LEU A 137 -6.50 -8.20 -13.47
N THR A 138 -6.86 -9.14 -12.59
CA THR A 138 -5.94 -10.19 -12.13
C THR A 138 -5.50 -11.07 -13.29
N ALA A 139 -6.44 -11.57 -14.11
CA ALA A 139 -6.13 -12.40 -15.27
C ALA A 139 -5.26 -11.67 -16.31
N VAL A 140 -5.52 -10.38 -16.53
CA VAL A 140 -4.73 -9.53 -17.44
C VAL A 140 -3.32 -9.31 -16.92
N ASN A 141 -3.16 -8.93 -15.64
CA ASN A 141 -1.84 -8.75 -15.02
C ASN A 141 -1.02 -10.05 -15.05
N GLN A 142 -1.65 -11.20 -14.76
CA GLN A 142 -0.98 -12.50 -14.85
C GLN A 142 -0.54 -12.81 -16.28
N ALA A 143 -1.40 -12.59 -17.27
CA ALA A 143 -1.06 -12.82 -18.67
C ALA A 143 0.07 -11.91 -19.13
N GLN A 144 0.11 -10.66 -18.66
CA GLN A 144 1.19 -9.72 -18.89
C GLN A 144 2.52 -10.26 -18.35
N THR A 145 2.54 -10.75 -17.10
CA THR A 145 3.73 -11.36 -16.48
C THR A 145 4.19 -12.61 -17.25
N VAL A 146 3.30 -13.54 -17.57
CA VAL A 146 3.62 -14.75 -18.34
C VAL A 146 4.11 -14.40 -19.74
N GLY A 147 3.51 -13.40 -20.40
CA GLY A 147 3.91 -12.93 -21.72
C GLY A 147 5.34 -12.39 -21.75
N THR A 148 5.75 -11.65 -20.71
CA THR A 148 7.13 -11.16 -20.59
C THR A 148 8.14 -12.30 -20.40
N TYR A 149 7.86 -13.27 -19.52
CA TYR A 149 8.74 -14.44 -19.35
C TYR A 149 8.77 -15.34 -20.60
N GLY A 150 7.62 -15.55 -21.23
CA GLY A 150 7.51 -16.31 -22.47
C GLY A 150 8.32 -15.68 -23.61
N ALA A 151 8.29 -14.35 -23.74
CA ALA A 151 9.08 -13.62 -24.74
C ALA A 151 10.59 -13.79 -24.51
N LEU A 152 11.04 -13.74 -23.26
CA LEU A 152 12.43 -13.99 -22.87
C LEU A 152 12.87 -15.41 -23.24
N LEU A 153 12.02 -16.40 -23.01
CA LEU A 153 12.31 -17.81 -23.31
C LEU A 153 12.23 -18.14 -24.81
N SER A 154 11.38 -17.46 -25.57
CA SER A 154 11.18 -17.70 -27.00
C SER A 154 11.95 -16.74 -27.92
N GLY A 155 12.73 -15.80 -27.37
CA GLY A 155 13.45 -14.77 -28.14
C GLY A 155 12.56 -13.80 -28.92
N LYS A 156 11.28 -13.66 -28.52
CA LYS A 156 10.32 -12.75 -29.18
C LYS A 156 10.41 -11.34 -28.59
N ASP A 157 9.95 -10.34 -29.34
CA ASP A 157 9.85 -8.97 -28.84
C ASP A 157 8.97 -8.92 -27.56
N PRO A 158 9.50 -8.40 -26.43
CA PRO A 158 8.77 -8.37 -25.17
C PRO A 158 7.49 -7.54 -25.22
N ASN A 159 7.49 -6.40 -25.93
CA ASN A 159 6.34 -5.49 -25.98
C ASN A 159 5.18 -6.09 -26.77
N THR A 160 5.45 -6.61 -27.96
CA THR A 160 4.46 -7.29 -28.80
C THR A 160 3.84 -8.50 -28.10
N SER A 161 4.69 -9.30 -27.44
CA SER A 161 4.24 -10.49 -26.68
C SER A 161 3.37 -10.11 -25.48
N GLN A 162 3.69 -8.98 -24.83
CA GLN A 162 2.93 -8.44 -23.71
C GLN A 162 1.52 -8.01 -24.12
N TYR A 163 1.39 -7.13 -25.12
CA TYR A 163 0.09 -6.65 -25.60
C TYR A 163 -0.80 -7.79 -26.10
N ARG A 164 -0.18 -8.75 -26.78
CA ARG A 164 -0.88 -9.92 -27.28
C ARG A 164 -1.36 -10.83 -26.15
N ALA A 165 -0.58 -11.01 -25.10
CA ALA A 165 -1.02 -11.76 -23.92
C ALA A 165 -2.23 -11.11 -23.25
N ILE A 166 -2.27 -9.78 -23.19
CA ILE A 166 -3.44 -9.02 -22.71
C ILE A 166 -4.66 -9.29 -23.60
N LEU A 167 -4.55 -9.17 -24.92
CA LEU A 167 -5.66 -9.43 -25.84
C LEU A 167 -6.19 -10.87 -25.74
N ARG A 168 -5.31 -11.86 -25.61
CA ARG A 168 -5.70 -13.26 -25.37
C ARG A 168 -6.37 -13.45 -24.01
N ALA A 169 -5.92 -12.76 -22.97
CA ALA A 169 -6.56 -12.80 -21.66
C ALA A 169 -7.96 -12.20 -21.71
N LEU A 170 -8.15 -11.06 -22.37
CA LEU A 170 -9.47 -10.46 -22.59
C LEU A 170 -10.38 -11.40 -23.41
N GLN A 171 -9.86 -12.00 -24.48
CA GLN A 171 -10.61 -12.94 -25.33
C GLN A 171 -11.05 -14.21 -24.57
N LYS A 172 -10.20 -14.74 -23.68
CA LYS A 172 -10.56 -15.90 -22.83
C LYS A 172 -11.57 -15.54 -21.75
N ASN A 173 -11.64 -14.27 -21.36
CA ASN A 173 -12.45 -13.76 -20.26
C ASN A 173 -13.51 -12.76 -20.73
N THR A 174 -14.04 -12.88 -21.95
CA THR A 174 -15.00 -11.91 -22.52
C THR A 174 -16.24 -11.72 -21.64
N LYS A 175 -16.67 -12.76 -20.93
CA LYS A 175 -17.80 -12.68 -19.96
C LYS A 175 -17.52 -11.79 -18.76
N LEU A 176 -16.26 -11.53 -18.44
CA LEU A 176 -15.86 -10.64 -17.35
C LEU A 176 -15.68 -9.18 -17.84
N VAL A 177 -15.71 -8.97 -19.16
CA VAL A 177 -15.55 -7.64 -19.75
C VAL A 177 -16.84 -6.85 -19.61
N GLY A 178 -16.78 -5.77 -18.85
CA GLY A 178 -17.89 -4.88 -18.62
C GLY A 178 -17.45 -3.63 -17.87
N ILE A 179 -18.36 -2.66 -17.79
CA ILE A 179 -18.13 -1.43 -17.04
C ILE A 179 -18.78 -1.61 -15.66
N PRO A 180 -18.00 -1.62 -14.57
CA PRO A 180 -18.55 -1.84 -13.24
C PRO A 180 -19.38 -0.62 -12.81
N GLU A 181 -20.50 -0.89 -12.17
CA GLU A 181 -21.38 0.19 -11.74
C GLU A 181 -20.82 0.89 -10.52
N SER A 182 -20.81 2.22 -10.57
CA SER A 182 -20.21 3.10 -9.58
C SER A 182 -21.10 4.31 -9.39
N VAL A 183 -21.42 4.64 -8.14
CA VAL A 183 -22.21 5.82 -7.80
C VAL A 183 -21.45 6.66 -6.81
N ILE A 184 -21.23 7.93 -7.16
CA ILE A 184 -20.71 8.96 -6.26
C ILE A 184 -21.90 9.83 -5.85
N GLY A 185 -22.03 10.14 -4.57
CA GLY A 185 -23.10 10.97 -4.07
C GLY A 185 -22.64 12.06 -3.12
N PHE A 186 -23.38 13.17 -3.13
CA PHE A 186 -23.13 14.33 -2.28
C PHE A 186 -24.43 14.75 -1.59
N ARG A 187 -24.39 14.92 -0.27
CA ARG A 187 -25.58 15.30 0.50
C ARG A 187 -25.87 16.79 0.33
N LEU A 188 -27.05 17.10 -0.18
CA LEU A 188 -27.53 18.45 -0.41
C LEU A 188 -28.25 19.00 0.82
N ALA A 189 -27.88 20.21 1.24
CA ALA A 189 -28.71 21.00 2.17
C ALA A 189 -29.95 21.57 1.46
N THR A 190 -29.84 21.88 0.17
CA THR A 190 -30.93 22.49 -0.64
C THR A 190 -31.14 21.75 -1.97
N PRO A 191 -31.90 20.63 -2.00
CA PRO A 191 -32.08 19.80 -3.20
C PRO A 191 -32.63 20.54 -4.43
N ASN A 192 -33.56 21.47 -4.24
CA ASN A 192 -34.20 22.23 -5.32
C ASN A 192 -33.22 23.05 -6.18
N LYS A 193 -32.04 23.43 -5.65
CA LYS A 193 -31.02 24.12 -6.43
C LYS A 193 -30.34 23.19 -7.43
N ALA A 194 -30.16 21.93 -7.07
CA ALA A 194 -29.53 20.95 -7.94
C ALA A 194 -30.41 20.61 -9.15
N ASP A 195 -31.73 20.56 -9.02
CA ASP A 195 -32.64 20.34 -10.16
C ASP A 195 -32.47 21.41 -11.26
N LYS A 196 -32.38 22.68 -10.86
CA LYS A 196 -32.12 23.79 -11.80
C LYS A 196 -30.78 23.64 -12.52
N LEU A 197 -29.77 23.15 -11.81
CA LEU A 197 -28.47 22.90 -12.39
C LEU A 197 -28.52 21.75 -13.42
N ILE A 198 -29.23 20.66 -13.12
CA ILE A 198 -29.43 19.55 -14.07
C ILE A 198 -30.12 20.05 -15.33
N ASP A 199 -31.10 20.97 -15.21
CA ASP A 199 -31.78 21.57 -16.37
C ASP A 199 -30.84 22.40 -17.25
N GLN A 200 -29.93 23.16 -16.63
CA GLN A 200 -28.92 23.93 -17.36
C GLN A 200 -27.90 23.01 -18.06
N LEU A 201 -27.42 21.98 -17.36
CA LEU A 201 -26.50 20.98 -17.92
C LEU A 201 -27.15 20.23 -19.09
N ALA A 202 -28.42 19.86 -18.97
CA ALA A 202 -29.15 19.16 -20.04
C ALA A 202 -29.27 20.04 -21.29
N LYS A 203 -29.58 21.33 -21.15
CA LYS A 203 -29.64 22.26 -22.28
C LYS A 203 -28.32 22.38 -23.02
N ILE A 204 -27.20 22.42 -22.29
CA ILE A 204 -25.86 22.49 -22.90
C ILE A 204 -25.49 21.17 -23.55
N GLY A 205 -25.65 20.05 -22.84
CA GLY A 205 -25.30 18.72 -23.34
C GLY A 205 -26.05 18.40 -24.64
N ILE A 206 -27.37 18.61 -24.67
CA ILE A 206 -28.20 18.42 -25.86
C ILE A 206 -27.85 19.45 -26.95
N GLY A 207 -27.55 20.70 -26.57
CA GLY A 207 -27.12 21.72 -27.54
C GLY A 207 -25.83 21.35 -28.28
N LEU A 208 -24.90 20.67 -27.62
CA LEU A 208 -23.63 20.22 -28.20
C LEU A 208 -23.78 19.03 -29.15
N THR A 209 -24.90 18.30 -29.11
CA THR A 209 -25.15 17.20 -30.05
C THR A 209 -25.82 17.67 -31.35
N ILE A 210 -26.33 18.91 -31.40
CA ILE A 210 -27.02 19.44 -32.59
C ILE A 210 -26.06 19.39 -33.79
N GLY A 211 -26.41 18.60 -34.80
CA GLY A 211 -25.59 18.43 -36.01
C GLY A 211 -24.53 17.32 -35.93
N VAL A 212 -24.42 16.62 -34.79
CA VAL A 212 -23.63 15.38 -34.63
C VAL A 212 -24.61 14.23 -34.43
N LYS A 213 -25.12 13.70 -35.54
CA LYS A 213 -26.21 12.71 -35.58
C LYS A 213 -25.93 11.48 -34.73
N GLU A 214 -24.67 11.11 -34.55
CA GLU A 214 -24.21 9.98 -33.75
C GLU A 214 -24.45 10.15 -32.24
N LEU A 215 -24.63 11.39 -31.77
CA LEU A 215 -24.79 11.74 -30.35
C LEU A 215 -26.18 12.28 -29.96
N GLU A 216 -27.01 12.70 -30.93
CA GLU A 216 -28.31 13.36 -30.68
C GLU A 216 -29.25 12.55 -29.78
N ASP A 217 -29.34 11.23 -29.97
CA ASP A 217 -30.19 10.35 -29.16
C ASP A 217 -29.50 9.78 -27.91
N ARG A 218 -28.21 10.08 -27.72
CA ARG A 218 -27.38 9.49 -26.65
C ARG A 218 -27.36 10.33 -25.39
N ILE A 219 -27.62 11.64 -25.47
CA ILE A 219 -27.72 12.54 -24.32
C ILE A 219 -29.18 12.89 -24.10
N GLN A 220 -29.74 12.49 -22.96
CA GLN A 220 -31.17 12.66 -22.70
C GLN A 220 -31.46 12.89 -21.22
N THR A 221 -32.58 13.57 -20.96
CA THR A 221 -33.11 13.69 -19.62
C THR A 221 -34.05 12.52 -19.33
N LYS A 222 -33.77 11.76 -18.27
CA LYS A 222 -34.56 10.60 -17.82
C LYS A 222 -35.15 10.87 -16.44
N LYS A 223 -36.29 10.24 -16.16
CA LYS A 223 -36.83 10.13 -14.80
C LYS A 223 -36.40 8.79 -14.22
N ILE A 224 -35.57 8.80 -13.20
CA ILE A 224 -35.00 7.59 -12.56
C ILE A 224 -35.37 7.65 -11.08
N ALA A 225 -36.09 6.63 -10.60
CA ALA A 225 -36.58 6.56 -9.21
C ALA A 225 -37.26 7.84 -8.68
N GLY A 226 -38.05 8.49 -9.54
CA GLY A 226 -38.74 9.75 -9.20
C GLY A 226 -37.89 11.01 -9.37
N GLY A 227 -36.56 10.90 -9.41
CA GLY A 227 -35.61 11.98 -9.66
C GLY A 227 -35.41 12.30 -11.13
N LYS A 228 -34.94 13.53 -11.42
CA LYS A 228 -34.58 13.99 -12.77
C LYS A 228 -33.08 13.81 -13.00
N PHE A 229 -32.73 13.14 -14.08
CA PHE A 229 -31.34 12.81 -14.43
C PHE A 229 -31.01 13.25 -15.85
N LEU A 230 -29.82 13.81 -16.04
CA LEU A 230 -29.17 13.88 -17.34
C LEU A 230 -28.34 12.61 -17.52
N SER A 231 -28.62 11.85 -18.58
CA SER A 231 -27.97 10.57 -18.88
C SER A 231 -27.31 10.60 -20.25
N VAL A 232 -26.15 9.97 -20.35
CA VAL A 232 -25.38 9.73 -21.57
C VAL A 232 -25.24 8.22 -21.77
N ASP A 233 -25.68 7.72 -22.92
CA ASP A 233 -25.61 6.29 -23.30
C ASP A 233 -24.63 6.09 -24.47
N LEU A 234 -23.47 5.49 -24.18
CA LEU A 234 -22.43 5.13 -25.15
C LEU A 234 -22.30 3.62 -25.27
N ASP A 235 -21.68 3.16 -26.36
CA ASP A 235 -21.35 1.77 -26.56
C ASP A 235 -20.02 1.62 -27.34
N GLY A 236 -19.43 0.44 -27.27
CA GLY A 236 -18.11 0.19 -27.85
C GLY A 236 -18.05 0.29 -29.38
N SER A 237 -19.19 0.37 -30.10
CA SER A 237 -19.18 0.58 -31.55
C SER A 237 -18.68 1.97 -31.95
N GLN A 238 -18.63 2.91 -31.00
CA GLN A 238 -18.18 4.29 -31.22
C GLN A 238 -16.66 4.45 -31.20
N ILE A 239 -15.93 3.42 -30.77
CA ILE A 239 -14.47 3.41 -30.81
C ILE A 239 -14.02 3.07 -32.24
N ASP A 240 -13.13 3.88 -32.80
CA ASP A 240 -12.44 3.50 -34.04
C ASP A 240 -11.38 2.43 -33.74
N TRP A 241 -11.83 1.17 -33.77
CA TRP A 241 -10.98 0.00 -33.51
C TRP A 241 -9.81 -0.12 -34.50
N ASN A 242 -9.86 0.53 -35.66
CA ASN A 242 -8.77 0.51 -36.64
C ASN A 242 -7.56 1.34 -36.18
N MET A 243 -7.78 2.39 -35.38
CA MET A 243 -6.69 3.23 -34.85
C MET A 243 -5.81 2.47 -33.85
N LEU A 244 -6.31 1.38 -33.26
CA LEU A 244 -5.57 0.60 -32.26
C LEU A 244 -4.59 -0.41 -32.87
N GLN A 245 -4.52 -0.51 -34.21
CA GLN A 245 -3.57 -1.38 -34.95
C GLN A 245 -3.52 -2.84 -34.43
N ILE A 246 -4.65 -3.37 -33.95
CA ILE A 246 -4.73 -4.72 -33.35
C ILE A 246 -4.30 -5.81 -34.34
N GLY A 247 -4.51 -5.59 -35.65
CA GLY A 247 -4.08 -6.50 -36.70
C GLY A 247 -2.57 -6.77 -36.72
N ASP A 248 -1.74 -5.80 -36.31
CA ASP A 248 -0.28 -5.95 -36.24
C ASP A 248 0.14 -6.89 -35.10
N LEU A 249 -0.76 -7.18 -34.16
CA LEU A 249 -0.55 -8.04 -33.01
C LEU A 249 -1.06 -9.48 -33.23
N GLU A 250 -1.64 -9.81 -34.38
CA GLU A 250 -2.21 -11.14 -34.70
C GLU A 250 -1.15 -12.12 -35.25
N GLU A 251 -1.25 -13.41 -34.93
CA GLU A 251 -0.42 -14.47 -35.59
C GLU A 251 -1.24 -15.08 -36.72
N LYS A 252 -2.56 -15.07 -36.58
CA LYS A 252 -3.52 -15.47 -37.59
C LYS A 252 -4.46 -14.30 -37.83
N LYS A 253 -4.60 -13.89 -39.09
CA LYS A 253 -5.53 -12.84 -39.47
C LYS A 253 -6.93 -13.12 -38.89
N GLY A 254 -7.50 -12.15 -38.19
CA GLY A 254 -8.81 -12.22 -37.53
C GLY A 254 -8.81 -12.96 -36.18
N GLU A 255 -7.65 -13.20 -35.57
CA GLU A 255 -7.53 -13.84 -34.25
C GLU A 255 -8.34 -13.11 -33.17
N PHE A 256 -8.42 -11.78 -33.22
CA PHE A 256 -9.13 -10.98 -32.22
C PHE A 256 -10.48 -10.41 -32.68
N ASP A 257 -10.96 -10.77 -33.88
CA ASP A 257 -12.23 -10.28 -34.43
C ASP A 257 -13.42 -10.55 -33.49
N GLY A 258 -13.46 -11.74 -32.88
CA GLY A 258 -14.49 -12.10 -31.91
C GLY A 258 -14.46 -11.23 -30.64
N LEU A 259 -13.26 -10.92 -30.13
CA LEU A 259 -13.10 -10.03 -28.97
C LEU A 259 -13.56 -8.61 -29.32
N ILE A 260 -13.16 -8.09 -30.49
CA ILE A 260 -13.59 -6.76 -30.96
C ILE A 260 -15.11 -6.72 -31.13
N ALA A 261 -15.72 -7.77 -31.69
CA ALA A 261 -17.17 -7.87 -31.83
C ALA A 261 -17.90 -7.84 -30.49
N ASP A 262 -17.34 -8.43 -29.43
CA ASP A 262 -17.92 -8.37 -28.09
C ASP A 262 -17.67 -7.03 -27.41
N LEU A 263 -16.47 -6.44 -27.54
CA LEU A 263 -16.16 -5.11 -27.03
C LEU A 263 -17.07 -4.03 -27.63
N LYS A 264 -17.42 -4.16 -28.92
CA LYS A 264 -18.40 -3.27 -29.59
C LYS A 264 -19.80 -3.29 -28.95
N LYS A 265 -20.16 -4.37 -28.23
CA LYS A 265 -21.47 -4.51 -27.56
C LYS A 265 -21.45 -3.98 -26.12
N VAL A 266 -20.28 -3.68 -25.57
CA VAL A 266 -20.16 -3.14 -24.21
C VAL A 266 -20.84 -1.79 -24.14
N LYS A 267 -21.71 -1.60 -23.14
CA LYS A 267 -22.47 -0.37 -22.92
C LYS A 267 -21.89 0.44 -21.77
N LEU A 268 -21.94 1.75 -21.92
CA LEU A 268 -21.59 2.74 -20.91
C LEU A 268 -22.78 3.68 -20.73
N ASN A 269 -23.31 3.74 -19.53
CA ASN A 269 -24.20 4.78 -19.07
C ASN A 269 -23.45 5.67 -18.08
N ALA A 270 -23.54 6.98 -18.27
CA ALA A 270 -23.18 7.97 -17.26
C ALA A 270 -24.40 8.85 -16.97
N SER A 271 -24.77 9.00 -15.71
CA SER A 271 -25.97 9.73 -15.30
C SER A 271 -25.68 10.67 -14.13
N VAL A 272 -26.21 11.89 -14.18
CA VAL A 272 -26.14 12.85 -13.07
C VAL A 272 -27.52 13.40 -12.75
N GLY A 273 -27.91 13.41 -11.47
CA GLY A 273 -29.25 13.82 -11.06
C GLY A 273 -29.45 13.76 -9.56
N VAL A 274 -30.68 14.00 -9.11
CA VAL A 274 -31.01 14.12 -7.67
C VAL A 274 -32.00 13.04 -7.24
N ILE A 275 -31.70 12.36 -6.13
CA ILE A 275 -32.63 11.45 -5.44
C ILE A 275 -32.68 11.85 -3.97
N GLY A 276 -33.88 12.21 -3.48
CA GLY A 276 -34.06 12.70 -2.12
C GLY A 276 -33.18 13.93 -1.85
N ASN A 277 -32.27 13.82 -0.88
CA ASN A 277 -31.31 14.88 -0.54
C ASN A 277 -29.91 14.63 -1.11
N TYR A 278 -29.75 13.80 -2.14
CA TYR A 278 -28.45 13.49 -2.72
C TYR A 278 -28.36 13.87 -4.18
N LEU A 279 -27.31 14.61 -4.54
CA LEU A 279 -26.82 14.72 -5.91
C LEU A 279 -25.99 13.47 -6.20
N LEU A 280 -26.35 12.71 -7.23
CA LEU A 280 -25.73 11.44 -7.60
C LEU A 280 -25.11 11.54 -8.99
N VAL A 281 -23.90 11.00 -9.11
CA VAL A 281 -23.20 10.74 -10.38
C VAL A 281 -22.99 9.23 -10.47
N SER A 282 -23.60 8.60 -11.46
CA SER A 282 -23.53 7.16 -11.70
C SER A 282 -22.80 6.88 -13.00
N VAL A 283 -21.94 5.87 -13.00
CA VAL A 283 -21.28 5.32 -14.19
C VAL A 283 -21.45 3.81 -14.15
N GLY A 284 -21.89 3.19 -15.24
CA GLY A 284 -22.17 1.75 -15.26
C GLY A 284 -22.65 1.25 -16.61
N SER A 285 -23.19 0.04 -16.66
CA SER A 285 -23.81 -0.52 -17.87
C SER A 285 -25.29 -0.11 -18.02
N THR A 286 -25.93 0.26 -16.91
CA THR A 286 -27.36 0.64 -16.81
C THR A 286 -27.58 1.69 -15.72
N THR A 287 -28.83 2.04 -15.43
CA THR A 287 -29.24 2.95 -14.35
C THR A 287 -29.79 2.23 -13.11
N LYS A 288 -29.65 0.90 -13.02
CA LYS A 288 -30.29 0.08 -11.98
C LYS A 288 -29.83 0.40 -10.57
N GLU A 289 -28.58 0.84 -10.40
CA GLU A 289 -27.98 1.15 -9.10
C GLU A 289 -28.61 2.41 -8.50
N LEU A 290 -28.98 3.38 -9.35
CA LEU A 290 -29.75 4.56 -8.94
C LEU A 290 -31.16 4.18 -8.49
N GLU A 291 -31.80 3.21 -9.17
CA GLU A 291 -33.11 2.69 -8.78
C GLU A 291 -33.03 1.92 -7.45
N ALA A 292 -32.01 1.08 -7.29
CA ALA A 292 -31.77 0.31 -6.07
C ALA A 292 -31.44 1.21 -4.87
N PHE A 293 -30.74 2.32 -5.08
CA PHE A 293 -30.46 3.33 -4.05
C PHE A 293 -31.77 3.89 -3.45
N ALA A 294 -32.77 4.17 -4.29
CA ALA A 294 -34.06 4.72 -3.86
C ALA A 294 -35.06 3.65 -3.37
N ALA A 295 -34.87 2.38 -3.72
CA ALA A 295 -35.83 1.31 -3.43
C ALA A 295 -35.93 1.01 -1.92
N ASN A 296 -37.08 0.50 -1.46
CA ASN A 296 -37.31 0.07 -0.07
C ASN A 296 -36.75 -1.34 0.24
N GLY A 297 -35.79 -1.83 -0.54
CA GLY A 297 -35.19 -3.16 -0.36
C GLY A 297 -34.18 -3.22 0.80
N LYS A 298 -33.51 -4.37 0.96
CA LYS A 298 -32.42 -4.53 1.95
C LYS A 298 -31.32 -3.50 1.71
N LYS A 299 -30.87 -2.84 2.77
CA LYS A 299 -29.86 -1.79 2.71
C LYS A 299 -28.54 -2.24 3.30
N LEU A 300 -27.46 -1.60 2.87
CA LEU A 300 -26.12 -1.93 3.32
C LEU A 300 -25.98 -1.72 4.83
N ILE A 301 -26.59 -0.67 5.39
CA ILE A 301 -26.62 -0.42 6.84
C ILE A 301 -27.11 -1.62 7.65
N ASP A 302 -27.91 -2.53 7.08
CA ASP A 302 -28.46 -3.70 7.76
C ASP A 302 -27.55 -4.94 7.69
N ALA A 303 -26.44 -4.87 6.95
CA ALA A 303 -25.51 -5.98 6.83
C ALA A 303 -24.98 -6.40 8.23
N ASP A 304 -24.78 -7.71 8.42
CA ASP A 304 -24.25 -8.27 9.67
C ASP A 304 -22.90 -7.65 10.05
N ALA A 305 -22.02 -7.49 9.05
CA ALA A 305 -20.71 -6.89 9.23
C ALA A 305 -20.77 -5.46 9.79
N LEU A 306 -21.83 -4.71 9.47
CA LEU A 306 -22.01 -3.33 9.93
C LEU A 306 -22.69 -3.24 11.30
N LYS A 307 -22.98 -4.37 11.96
CA LYS A 307 -23.48 -4.38 13.35
C LYS A 307 -22.55 -3.61 14.29
N VAL A 308 -21.23 -3.81 14.14
CA VAL A 308 -20.21 -3.10 14.95
C VAL A 308 -20.34 -1.59 14.84
N LEU A 309 -20.68 -1.06 13.66
CA LEU A 309 -20.87 0.38 13.46
C LEU A 309 -22.17 0.86 14.13
N ARG A 310 -23.23 0.06 14.11
CA ARG A 310 -24.50 0.37 14.77
C ARG A 310 -24.36 0.36 16.30
N ASP A 311 -23.59 -0.58 16.84
CA ASP A 311 -23.39 -0.77 18.28
C ASP A 311 -22.52 0.35 18.92
N VAL A 312 -21.61 0.96 18.16
CA VAL A 312 -20.80 2.12 18.60
C VAL A 312 -21.66 3.37 18.87
N GLY A 313 -22.88 3.42 18.31
CA GLY A 313 -23.85 4.46 18.56
C GLY A 313 -23.46 5.83 18.01
N ASP A 314 -23.83 6.88 18.74
CA ASP A 314 -23.64 8.27 18.31
C ASP A 314 -22.19 8.71 18.53
N GLN A 315 -21.45 8.88 17.44
CA GLN A 315 -20.10 9.45 17.45
C GLN A 315 -19.98 10.65 16.51
N ARG A 316 -18.87 11.38 16.62
CA ARG A 316 -18.48 12.41 15.65
C ARG A 316 -17.76 11.78 14.46
N PHE A 317 -18.47 10.90 13.74
CA PHE A 317 -17.92 10.15 12.62
C PHE A 317 -17.35 11.07 11.53
N THR A 318 -16.20 10.69 11.00
CA THR A 318 -15.48 11.39 9.93
C THR A 318 -15.48 10.60 8.63
N GLY A 319 -15.80 9.31 8.71
CA GLY A 319 -16.00 8.48 7.54
C GLY A 319 -16.31 7.03 7.86
N PHE A 320 -16.78 6.33 6.85
CA PHE A 320 -17.13 4.92 6.85
C PHE A 320 -16.54 4.26 5.61
N ALA A 321 -16.18 2.99 5.70
CA ALA A 321 -15.96 2.16 4.53
C ALA A 321 -16.46 0.73 4.77
N TYR A 322 -16.81 0.06 3.68
CA TYR A 322 -17.22 -1.33 3.64
C TYR A 322 -16.67 -1.99 2.38
N SER A 323 -16.30 -3.26 2.50
CA SER A 323 -16.00 -4.13 1.38
C SER A 323 -16.68 -5.47 1.61
N SER A 324 -17.39 -5.98 0.60
CA SER A 324 -18.04 -7.28 0.66
C SER A 324 -17.00 -8.40 0.67
N LYS A 325 -17.41 -9.60 1.09
CA LYS A 325 -16.54 -10.77 1.06
C LYS A 325 -16.03 -11.03 -0.36
N GLU A 326 -16.92 -10.99 -1.34
CA GLU A 326 -16.62 -11.27 -2.74
C GLU A 326 -15.67 -10.23 -3.33
N PHE A 327 -15.79 -8.96 -2.91
CA PHE A 327 -14.86 -7.91 -3.31
C PHE A 327 -13.48 -8.11 -2.69
N VAL A 328 -13.40 -8.43 -1.39
CA VAL A 328 -12.13 -8.72 -0.71
C VAL A 328 -11.46 -9.96 -1.31
N GLU A 329 -12.22 -11.01 -1.60
CA GLU A 329 -11.73 -12.23 -2.27
C GLU A 329 -11.21 -11.93 -3.69
N ALA A 330 -11.94 -11.12 -4.46
CA ALA A 330 -11.52 -10.73 -5.81
C ALA A 330 -10.29 -9.81 -5.80
N ALA A 331 -10.16 -8.91 -4.82
CA ALA A 331 -9.04 -7.97 -4.69
C ALA A 331 -7.78 -8.61 -4.11
N GLY A 332 -7.93 -9.43 -3.06
CA GLY A 332 -6.81 -10.10 -2.40
C GLY A 332 -6.23 -11.23 -3.24
N GLY A 333 -7.09 -11.93 -3.99
CA GLY A 333 -6.71 -13.13 -4.73
C GLY A 333 -6.24 -14.24 -3.79
N SER A 334 -6.10 -15.46 -4.32
CA SER A 334 -5.38 -16.52 -3.64
C SER A 334 -3.93 -16.50 -4.13
N TYR A 335 -2.97 -16.40 -3.22
CA TYR A 335 -1.56 -16.50 -3.59
C TYR A 335 -1.28 -17.85 -4.24
N ALA A 336 -1.83 -18.94 -3.67
CA ALA A 336 -1.75 -20.27 -4.25
C ALA A 336 -2.27 -20.31 -5.69
N LYS A 337 -3.41 -19.66 -5.97
CA LYS A 337 -3.94 -19.54 -7.33
C LYS A 337 -3.01 -18.76 -8.25
N GLN A 338 -2.46 -17.63 -7.81
CA GLN A 338 -1.53 -16.84 -8.64
C GLN A 338 -0.25 -17.62 -8.97
N TYR A 339 0.33 -18.32 -7.99
CA TYR A 339 1.46 -19.21 -8.22
C TYR A 339 1.08 -20.40 -9.11
N ALA A 340 -0.11 -20.97 -8.92
CA ALA A 340 -0.61 -22.06 -9.76
C ALA A 340 -0.77 -21.64 -11.22
N ASP A 341 -1.32 -20.46 -11.48
CA ASP A 341 -1.47 -19.91 -12.83
C ASP A 341 -0.09 -19.69 -13.49
N LEU A 342 0.89 -19.17 -12.75
CA LEU A 342 2.27 -19.03 -13.23
C LEU A 342 2.88 -20.40 -13.58
N LEU A 343 2.77 -21.38 -12.69
CA LEU A 343 3.28 -22.74 -12.89
C LEU A 343 2.61 -23.43 -14.08
N ASN A 344 1.30 -23.26 -14.24
CA ASN A 344 0.54 -23.74 -15.40
C ASN A 344 0.99 -23.05 -16.69
N GLY A 345 1.32 -21.76 -16.64
CA GLY A 345 1.94 -21.05 -17.76
C GLY A 345 3.28 -21.66 -18.16
N ILE A 346 4.14 -21.96 -17.19
CA ILE A 346 5.42 -22.67 -17.42
C ILE A 346 5.16 -24.06 -18.03
N LYS A 347 4.19 -24.80 -17.49
CA LYS A 347 3.77 -26.12 -18.01
C LYS A 347 3.33 -26.03 -19.47
N ASP A 348 2.58 -25.01 -19.84
CA ASP A 348 2.17 -24.79 -21.22
C ASP A 348 3.35 -24.47 -22.13
N SER A 349 4.34 -23.70 -21.65
CA SER A 349 5.57 -23.42 -22.39
C SER A 349 6.40 -24.68 -22.68
N LEU A 350 6.28 -25.75 -21.88
CA LEU A 350 6.97 -27.02 -22.15
C LEU A 350 6.62 -27.62 -23.52
N LYS A 351 5.43 -27.34 -24.06
CA LYS A 351 4.99 -27.87 -25.37
C LYS A 351 5.95 -27.48 -26.49
N GLY A 352 6.45 -26.25 -26.46
CA GLY A 352 7.42 -25.72 -27.44
C GLY A 352 8.88 -25.84 -27.04
N ALA A 353 9.18 -26.42 -25.88
CA ALA A 353 10.57 -26.59 -25.42
C ALA A 353 11.27 -27.71 -26.17
N ASP A 354 12.57 -27.52 -26.46
CA ASP A 354 13.46 -28.54 -27.02
C ASP A 354 13.88 -29.53 -25.93
N LEU A 355 12.94 -30.36 -25.50
CA LEU A 355 13.09 -31.38 -24.46
C LEU A 355 12.44 -32.68 -24.94
N LYS A 356 12.96 -33.83 -24.48
CA LYS A 356 12.35 -35.15 -24.70
C LYS A 356 10.90 -35.16 -24.18
N GLU A 357 9.97 -35.80 -24.90
CA GLU A 357 8.54 -35.83 -24.53
C GLU A 357 8.29 -36.48 -23.16
N GLU A 358 9.08 -37.48 -22.79
CA GLU A 358 9.05 -38.09 -21.45
C GLU A 358 9.39 -37.06 -20.37
N ARG A 359 10.34 -36.15 -20.66
CA ARG A 359 10.78 -35.09 -19.74
C ARG A 359 9.69 -34.04 -19.57
N LYS A 360 9.07 -33.61 -20.67
CA LYS A 360 7.94 -32.67 -20.65
C LYS A 360 6.79 -33.22 -19.80
N LYS A 361 6.45 -34.51 -19.95
CA LYS A 361 5.42 -35.19 -19.14
C LYS A 361 5.80 -35.25 -17.65
N ALA A 362 7.06 -35.57 -17.34
CA ALA A 362 7.53 -35.62 -15.95
C ALA A 362 7.46 -34.25 -15.26
N ILE A 363 8.03 -33.21 -15.88
CA ILE A 363 7.97 -31.83 -15.34
C ILE A 363 6.52 -31.37 -15.21
N GLY A 364 5.67 -31.65 -16.21
CA GLY A 364 4.27 -31.29 -16.17
C GLY A 364 3.50 -31.93 -15.01
N LYS A 365 3.81 -33.20 -14.68
CA LYS A 365 3.24 -33.89 -13.52
C LYS A 365 3.72 -33.30 -12.19
N GLU A 366 5.01 -32.97 -12.07
CA GLU A 366 5.56 -32.35 -10.86
C GLU A 366 4.97 -30.96 -10.61
N ILE A 367 4.72 -30.20 -11.67
CA ILE A 367 3.98 -28.93 -11.60
C ILE A 367 2.57 -29.18 -11.06
N ASP A 368 1.82 -30.16 -11.59
CA ASP A 368 0.47 -30.48 -11.11
C ASP A 368 0.45 -30.86 -9.61
N GLU A 369 1.44 -31.64 -9.18
CA GLU A 369 1.61 -32.01 -7.77
C GLU A 369 1.87 -30.78 -6.89
N LEU A 370 2.72 -29.85 -7.34
CA LEU A 370 3.01 -28.61 -6.61
C LEU A 370 1.77 -27.72 -6.50
N VAL A 371 1.07 -27.51 -7.61
CA VAL A 371 -0.18 -26.73 -7.64
C VAL A 371 -1.17 -27.31 -6.63
N GLY A 372 -1.40 -28.63 -6.67
CA GLY A 372 -2.31 -29.29 -5.74
C GLY A 372 -1.85 -29.25 -4.28
N ALA A 373 -0.54 -29.16 -4.00
CA ALA A 373 -0.02 -28.96 -2.65
C ALA A 373 -0.25 -27.52 -2.17
N MET A 374 0.04 -26.51 -3.00
CA MET A 374 -0.17 -25.10 -2.67
C MET A 374 -1.64 -24.79 -2.37
N GLU A 375 -2.56 -25.28 -3.19
CA GLU A 375 -4.01 -25.10 -2.99
C GLU A 375 -4.51 -25.71 -1.68
N LYS A 376 -3.91 -26.81 -1.21
CA LYS A 376 -4.26 -27.44 0.08
C LYS A 376 -3.70 -26.70 1.28
N MET A 377 -2.59 -25.99 1.09
CA MET A 377 -1.84 -25.32 2.15
C MET A 377 -2.35 -23.90 2.44
N GLU A 378 -2.88 -23.18 1.45
CA GLU A 378 -3.50 -21.88 1.68
C GLU A 378 -4.97 -22.04 2.09
N LYS A 379 -5.28 -21.72 3.36
CA LYS A 379 -6.66 -21.65 3.86
C LYS A 379 -6.94 -20.24 4.38
N VAL A 380 -7.32 -19.37 3.45
CA VAL A 380 -7.87 -18.05 3.74
C VAL A 380 -9.39 -18.16 3.62
N ALA A 381 -10.10 -17.86 4.70
CA ALA A 381 -11.55 -17.70 4.66
C ALA A 381 -11.84 -16.20 4.54
N PHE A 382 -11.97 -15.71 3.31
CA PHE A 382 -12.30 -14.31 3.06
C PHE A 382 -13.60 -13.90 3.73
N GLY A 383 -13.58 -12.73 4.34
CA GLY A 383 -14.73 -12.09 4.95
C GLY A 383 -14.87 -10.66 4.46
N SER A 384 -15.97 -10.02 4.83
CA SER A 384 -16.15 -8.59 4.59
C SER A 384 -15.27 -7.75 5.53
N ALA A 385 -14.98 -6.53 5.11
CA ALA A 385 -14.28 -5.54 5.93
C ALA A 385 -15.16 -4.32 6.16
N VAL A 386 -15.09 -3.76 7.37
CA VAL A 386 -15.75 -2.51 7.75
C VAL A 386 -14.73 -1.60 8.40
N SER A 387 -14.69 -0.34 8.02
CA SER A 387 -13.94 0.67 8.74
C SER A 387 -14.77 1.89 9.06
N TYR A 388 -14.44 2.56 10.16
CA TYR A 388 -15.02 3.84 10.53
C TYR A 388 -14.01 4.67 11.30
N GLY A 389 -14.12 5.98 11.16
CA GLY A 389 -13.31 6.95 11.90
C GLY A 389 -14.18 7.99 12.56
N TYR A 390 -13.71 8.56 13.66
CA TYR A 390 -14.37 9.65 14.36
C TYR A 390 -13.37 10.60 15.02
N MET A 391 -13.80 11.84 15.26
CA MET A 391 -13.00 12.84 15.97
C MET A 391 -13.07 12.63 17.48
N THR A 392 -11.91 12.67 18.13
CA THR A 392 -11.77 12.67 19.59
C THR A 392 -11.45 14.08 20.10
N SER A 393 -11.19 14.22 21.41
CA SER A 393 -10.74 15.48 22.01
C SER A 393 -9.28 15.82 21.72
N PHE A 394 -8.51 14.87 21.18
CA PHE A 394 -7.07 14.97 20.96
C PHE A 394 -6.64 14.65 19.52
N GLY A 395 -7.59 14.42 18.61
CA GLY A 395 -7.33 14.11 17.21
C GLY A 395 -8.38 13.18 16.63
N TYR A 396 -7.95 12.04 16.10
CA TYR A 396 -8.81 11.06 15.43
C TYR A 396 -8.60 9.66 15.98
N GLU A 397 -9.65 8.87 15.92
CA GLU A 397 -9.61 7.43 16.14
C GLU A 397 -10.31 6.74 14.98
N SER A 398 -9.74 5.64 14.51
CA SER A 398 -10.36 4.78 13.50
C SER A 398 -10.23 3.31 13.85
N LEU A 399 -11.22 2.54 13.44
CA LEU A 399 -11.26 1.09 13.58
C LEU A 399 -11.48 0.45 12.22
N VAL A 400 -10.81 -0.66 11.98
CA VAL A 400 -10.98 -1.55 10.83
C VAL A 400 -11.28 -2.94 11.36
N HIS A 401 -12.46 -3.44 11.08
CA HIS A 401 -12.87 -4.81 11.35
C HIS A 401 -12.74 -5.60 10.05
N ASP A 402 -11.75 -6.48 9.98
CA ASP A 402 -11.54 -7.39 8.85
C ASP A 402 -12.00 -8.78 9.27
N ARG A 403 -13.06 -9.29 8.65
CA ARG A 403 -13.63 -10.61 8.97
C ARG A 403 -12.94 -11.75 8.20
N THR A 404 -11.87 -11.46 7.48
CA THR A 404 -11.01 -12.48 6.86
C THR A 404 -10.29 -13.26 7.95
N SER A 405 -10.42 -14.59 7.91
CA SER A 405 -9.68 -15.48 8.79
C SER A 405 -8.49 -16.08 8.09
N TYR A 406 -7.31 -15.90 8.71
CA TYR A 406 -6.06 -16.50 8.30
C TYR A 406 -5.71 -17.61 9.29
N SER A 407 -5.90 -18.86 8.87
CA SER A 407 -5.71 -20.06 9.72
C SER A 407 -4.34 -20.13 10.42
N GLY A 408 -3.29 -19.54 9.83
CA GLY A 408 -1.98 -19.46 10.46
C GLY A 408 -1.93 -18.55 11.69
N LEU A 409 -2.67 -17.44 11.70
CA LEU A 409 -2.58 -16.41 12.74
C LEU A 409 -3.23 -16.82 14.07
N GLU A 410 -4.11 -17.82 14.06
CA GLU A 410 -4.78 -18.34 15.27
C GLU A 410 -3.78 -18.80 16.34
N LYS A 411 -2.65 -19.36 15.94
CA LYS A 411 -1.62 -19.91 16.84
C LYS A 411 -0.58 -18.88 17.29
N VAL A 412 -0.59 -17.69 16.69
CA VAL A 412 0.42 -16.66 16.98
C VAL A 412 0.16 -16.05 18.35
N LYS A 413 1.22 -16.02 19.18
CA LYS A 413 1.27 -15.28 20.45
C LYS A 413 2.28 -14.15 20.32
N PHE A 414 1.79 -12.96 20.01
CA PHE A 414 2.65 -11.82 19.71
C PHE A 414 3.08 -11.08 20.98
N LYS A 415 4.40 -10.99 21.22
CA LYS A 415 4.99 -10.25 22.36
C LYS A 415 6.10 -9.28 21.97
N MET A 416 6.37 -9.09 20.69
CA MET A 416 7.48 -8.24 20.24
C MET A 416 7.33 -6.76 20.62
N HIS A 417 6.12 -6.29 20.91
CA HIS A 417 5.88 -4.93 21.42
C HIS A 417 6.57 -4.66 22.76
N GLU A 418 6.85 -5.70 23.55
CA GLU A 418 7.64 -5.61 24.78
C GLU A 418 9.11 -5.29 24.49
N HIS A 419 9.58 -5.47 23.26
CA HIS A 419 10.98 -5.31 22.84
C HIS A 419 11.24 -3.99 22.09
N PHE A 420 10.32 -3.03 22.16
CA PHE A 420 10.46 -1.72 21.51
C PHE A 420 11.42 -0.75 22.24
N GLY A 421 11.90 -1.11 23.43
CA GLY A 421 12.92 -0.32 24.13
C GLY A 421 12.41 0.96 24.79
N GLY A 422 11.15 0.98 25.23
CA GLY A 422 10.59 2.04 26.08
C GLY A 422 10.05 3.28 25.36
N LYS A 423 10.90 4.05 24.65
CA LYS A 423 10.50 5.27 23.93
C LYS A 423 11.18 5.36 22.56
N PRO A 424 10.78 4.53 21.59
CA PRO A 424 11.29 4.62 20.22
C PRO A 424 10.72 5.85 19.50
N ILE A 425 11.43 6.35 18.49
CA ILE A 425 10.87 7.35 17.54
C ILE A 425 9.79 6.69 16.70
N PHE A 426 10.05 5.48 16.22
CA PHE A 426 9.08 4.66 15.54
C PHE A 426 9.32 3.20 15.89
N ALA A 427 8.25 2.45 16.12
CA ALA A 427 8.35 1.01 16.22
C ALA A 427 7.11 0.36 15.64
N THR A 428 7.29 -0.69 14.86
CA THR A 428 6.20 -1.49 14.32
C THR A 428 6.56 -2.96 14.40
N ALA A 429 5.58 -3.80 14.65
CA ALA A 429 5.76 -5.24 14.63
C ALA A 429 4.44 -5.94 14.34
N PHE A 430 4.49 -7.05 13.61
CA PHE A 430 3.33 -7.88 13.30
C PHE A 430 3.68 -9.36 13.40
N GLY A 431 2.70 -10.15 13.81
CA GLY A 431 2.79 -11.58 13.97
C GLY A 431 2.77 -12.31 12.63
N LEU A 432 3.54 -13.39 12.57
CA LEU A 432 3.60 -14.27 11.41
C LEU A 432 3.42 -15.71 11.86
N ALA A 433 2.78 -16.50 11.00
CA ALA A 433 2.68 -17.93 11.18
C ALA A 433 3.73 -18.62 10.30
N LEU A 434 4.76 -19.20 10.93
CA LEU A 434 5.70 -20.07 10.25
C LEU A 434 5.39 -21.52 10.64
N ASP A 435 5.08 -22.35 9.63
CA ASP A 435 4.91 -23.79 9.79
C ASP A 435 6.00 -24.50 8.98
N THR A 436 6.70 -25.42 9.63
CA THR A 436 7.73 -26.27 9.02
C THR A 436 7.22 -27.03 7.79
N LYS A 437 5.90 -27.29 7.70
CA LYS A 437 5.27 -27.92 6.54
C LYS A 437 5.48 -27.11 5.26
N TYR A 438 5.29 -25.79 5.27
CA TYR A 438 5.51 -24.96 4.07
C TYR A 438 6.95 -25.03 3.60
N TYR A 439 7.90 -24.95 4.52
CA TYR A 439 9.33 -25.05 4.20
C TYR A 439 9.68 -26.44 3.65
N THR A 440 9.15 -27.50 4.26
CA THR A 440 9.39 -28.88 3.82
C THR A 440 8.86 -29.11 2.40
N GLU A 441 7.64 -28.67 2.10
CA GLU A 441 7.07 -28.76 0.75
C GLU A 441 7.89 -27.96 -0.27
N PHE A 442 8.33 -26.74 0.09
CA PHE A 442 9.22 -25.93 -0.75
C PHE A 442 10.55 -26.63 -1.05
N VAL A 443 11.20 -27.22 -0.03
CA VAL A 443 12.44 -27.98 -0.19
C VAL A 443 12.23 -29.22 -1.07
N GLN A 444 11.15 -29.96 -0.87
CA GLN A 444 10.82 -31.13 -1.71
C GLN A 444 10.63 -30.75 -3.17
N PHE A 445 9.96 -29.62 -3.43
CA PHE A 445 9.84 -29.10 -4.78
C PHE A 445 11.19 -28.68 -5.36
N GLY A 446 12.01 -27.94 -4.59
CA GLY A 446 13.36 -27.58 -5.02
C GLY A 446 14.22 -28.79 -5.40
N LYS A 447 14.10 -29.89 -4.65
CA LYS A 447 14.76 -31.18 -4.96
C LYS A 447 14.28 -31.76 -6.29
N LYS A 448 12.98 -31.73 -6.58
CA LYS A 448 12.41 -32.18 -7.87
C LYS A 448 12.91 -31.33 -9.04
N VAL A 449 12.85 -30.00 -8.93
CA VAL A 449 13.35 -29.08 -9.97
C VAL A 449 14.83 -29.31 -10.23
N LEU A 450 15.64 -29.43 -9.18
CA LEU A 450 17.07 -29.71 -9.30
C LEU A 450 17.34 -31.04 -10.00
N ALA A 451 16.57 -32.09 -9.69
CA ALA A 451 16.70 -33.40 -10.34
C ALA A 451 16.36 -33.33 -11.84
N GLN A 452 15.34 -32.55 -12.23
CA GLN A 452 15.02 -32.34 -13.65
C GLN A 452 16.10 -31.53 -14.37
N ALA A 453 16.57 -30.43 -13.77
CA ALA A 453 17.67 -29.63 -14.32
C ALA A 453 18.96 -30.45 -14.48
N GLN A 454 19.25 -31.30 -13.48
CA GLN A 454 20.35 -32.26 -13.52
C GLN A 454 20.20 -33.24 -14.69
N ALA A 455 19.02 -33.85 -14.85
CA ALA A 455 18.78 -34.81 -15.92
C ALA A 455 18.91 -34.16 -17.31
N ILE A 456 18.42 -32.92 -17.48
CA ILE A 456 18.56 -32.16 -18.73
C ILE A 456 20.03 -31.85 -19.03
N TYR A 457 20.78 -31.35 -18.03
CA TYR A 457 22.21 -31.09 -18.20
C TYR A 457 22.98 -32.34 -18.60
N LEU A 458 22.75 -33.45 -17.88
CA LEU A 458 23.42 -34.74 -18.13
C LEU A 458 22.99 -35.39 -19.46
N ASP A 459 21.78 -35.13 -19.95
CA ASP A 459 21.32 -35.57 -21.28
C ASP A 459 22.15 -34.95 -22.42
N SER A 460 22.77 -33.79 -22.20
CA SER A 460 23.55 -33.03 -23.20
C SER A 460 25.05 -32.89 -22.90
N ALA A 461 25.48 -33.19 -21.68
CA ALA A 461 26.86 -33.04 -21.24
C ALA A 461 27.76 -34.12 -21.85
N ASP A 462 28.98 -33.75 -22.24
CA ASP A 462 30.01 -34.74 -22.54
C ASP A 462 30.46 -35.48 -21.27
N ALA A 463 31.24 -36.56 -21.44
CA ALA A 463 31.67 -37.41 -20.32
C ALA A 463 32.45 -36.64 -19.25
N ASN A 464 33.26 -35.66 -19.65
CA ASN A 464 34.07 -34.87 -18.71
C ASN A 464 33.18 -33.91 -17.92
N ALA A 465 32.27 -33.21 -18.58
CA ALA A 465 31.30 -32.31 -17.96
C ALA A 465 30.34 -33.07 -17.02
N ALA A 466 29.89 -34.26 -17.41
CA ALA A 466 29.05 -35.12 -16.58
C ALA A 466 29.79 -35.61 -15.32
N ASP A 467 31.06 -35.98 -15.44
CA ASP A 467 31.88 -36.42 -14.30
C ASP A 467 32.29 -35.27 -13.38
N GLU A 468 32.53 -34.08 -13.93
CA GLU A 468 32.75 -32.86 -13.15
C GLU A 468 31.50 -32.47 -12.35
N TYR A 469 30.33 -32.49 -12.98
CA TYR A 469 29.06 -32.25 -12.31
C TYR A 469 28.78 -33.26 -11.18
N LYS A 470 29.08 -34.55 -11.38
CA LYS A 470 28.97 -35.57 -10.31
C LYS A 470 29.91 -35.29 -9.14
N LYS A 471 31.12 -34.78 -9.40
CA LYS A 471 32.07 -34.38 -8.34
C LYS A 471 31.52 -33.18 -7.56
N ILE A 472 30.97 -32.18 -8.26
CA ILE A 472 30.35 -30.99 -7.64
C ILE A 472 29.18 -31.38 -6.75
N THR A 473 28.23 -32.16 -7.26
CA THR A 473 27.05 -32.58 -6.49
C THR A 473 27.41 -33.42 -5.28
N LYS A 474 28.38 -34.36 -5.39
CA LYS A 474 28.88 -35.14 -4.27
C LYS A 474 29.53 -34.28 -3.17
N ALA A 475 30.13 -33.15 -3.54
CA ALA A 475 30.76 -32.21 -2.60
C ALA A 475 29.75 -31.23 -1.97
N VAL A 476 28.77 -30.75 -2.75
CA VAL A 476 27.86 -29.65 -2.38
C VAL A 476 26.58 -30.14 -1.71
N PHE A 477 25.95 -31.21 -2.21
CA PHE A 477 24.62 -31.63 -1.76
C PHE A 477 24.58 -32.01 -0.27
N PRO A 478 25.57 -32.72 0.30
CA PRO A 478 25.57 -33.00 1.75
C PRO A 478 25.54 -31.72 2.61
N VAL A 479 26.13 -30.63 2.13
CA VAL A 479 26.10 -29.34 2.84
C VAL A 479 24.72 -28.68 2.73
N LEU A 480 24.07 -28.78 1.57
CA LEU A 480 22.68 -28.32 1.40
C LEU A 480 21.70 -29.11 2.29
N GLU A 481 21.91 -30.42 2.46
CA GLU A 481 21.15 -31.24 3.41
C GLU A 481 21.37 -30.83 4.86
N GLN A 482 22.60 -30.42 5.22
CA GLN A 482 22.89 -29.87 6.54
C GLN A 482 22.18 -28.53 6.77
N ILE A 483 22.12 -27.67 5.75
CA ILE A 483 21.36 -26.41 5.80
C ILE A 483 19.87 -26.69 5.99
N ASP A 484 19.29 -27.57 5.18
CA ASP A 484 17.89 -28.03 5.30
C ASP A 484 17.59 -28.57 6.70
N ALA A 485 18.46 -29.45 7.22
CA ALA A 485 18.33 -30.00 8.57
C ALA A 485 18.39 -28.91 9.66
N THR A 486 19.26 -27.91 9.50
CA THR A 486 19.39 -26.81 10.46
C THR A 486 18.13 -25.93 10.45
N MET A 487 17.62 -25.60 9.27
CA MET A 487 16.38 -24.84 9.12
C MET A 487 15.18 -25.58 9.73
N THR A 488 15.01 -26.84 9.36
CA THR A 488 13.86 -27.67 9.74
C THR A 488 13.86 -28.08 11.22
N LYS A 489 15.05 -28.33 11.82
CA LYS A 489 15.16 -28.86 13.18
C LYS A 489 15.47 -27.80 14.25
N LYS A 490 16.03 -26.65 13.87
CA LYS A 490 16.44 -25.61 14.83
C LYS A 490 15.75 -24.27 14.57
N ILE A 491 15.98 -23.68 13.40
CA ILE A 491 15.59 -22.28 13.15
C ILE A 491 14.06 -22.12 13.09
N ILE A 492 13.37 -22.84 12.19
CA ILE A 492 11.92 -22.69 12.01
C ILE A 492 11.14 -23.08 13.28
N PRO A 493 11.45 -24.21 13.96
CA PRO A 493 10.79 -24.53 15.24
C PRO A 493 10.98 -23.46 16.31
N ALA A 494 12.17 -22.85 16.39
CA ALA A 494 12.45 -21.77 17.33
C ALA A 494 11.71 -20.46 16.99
N MET A 495 11.05 -20.40 15.83
CA MET A 495 10.24 -19.28 15.34
C MET A 495 8.74 -19.64 15.27
N SER A 496 8.27 -20.61 16.04
CA SER A 496 6.86 -21.04 15.99
C SER A 496 5.85 -19.98 16.46
N GLN A 497 6.29 -19.01 17.28
CA GLN A 497 5.53 -17.83 17.71
C GLN A 497 6.25 -16.57 17.24
N THR A 498 6.39 -16.42 15.93
CA THR A 498 7.20 -15.37 15.35
C THR A 498 6.40 -14.13 14.92
N GLY A 499 7.15 -13.17 14.43
CA GLY A 499 6.71 -12.04 13.68
C GLY A 499 7.94 -11.24 13.25
N LEU A 500 7.71 -10.15 12.53
CA LEU A 500 8.75 -9.22 12.16
C LEU A 500 8.46 -7.86 12.79
N GLY A 501 9.53 -7.16 13.17
CA GLY A 501 9.43 -5.81 13.67
C GLY A 501 10.60 -4.95 13.28
N ILE A 502 10.38 -3.64 13.34
CA ILE A 502 11.37 -2.61 13.10
C ILE A 502 11.23 -1.59 14.22
N VAL A 503 12.36 -1.16 14.76
CA VAL A 503 12.49 -0.04 15.69
C VAL A 503 13.45 0.98 15.10
N LEU A 504 13.04 2.24 15.11
CA LEU A 504 13.83 3.40 14.71
C LEU A 504 14.02 4.32 15.91
N ASP A 505 15.25 4.79 16.10
CA ASP A 505 15.61 5.75 17.15
C ASP A 505 16.61 6.80 16.64
N GLY A 506 16.94 7.77 17.47
CA GLY A 506 17.79 8.92 17.15
C GLY A 506 18.85 9.21 18.22
N GLN A 507 19.34 8.20 18.94
CA GLN A 507 20.26 8.41 20.09
C GLN A 507 21.74 8.56 19.67
N TRP A 508 22.09 8.13 18.47
CA TRP A 508 23.43 8.27 17.93
C TRP A 508 23.73 9.69 17.49
N THR A 509 25.00 10.07 17.59
CA THR A 509 25.51 11.30 16.98
C THR A 509 26.88 11.06 16.37
N SER A 510 27.19 11.76 15.29
CA SER A 510 28.51 11.68 14.66
C SER A 510 28.84 12.98 13.95
N LYS A 511 30.12 13.35 13.95
CA LYS A 511 30.62 14.45 13.12
C LYS A 511 30.83 14.03 11.67
N GLN A 512 30.99 12.74 11.40
CA GLN A 512 31.30 12.24 10.06
C GLN A 512 30.84 10.78 9.93
N TRP A 513 29.73 10.59 9.22
CA TRP A 513 29.06 9.28 9.13
C TRP A 513 29.73 8.37 8.13
N LEU A 514 30.21 8.99 7.05
CA LEU A 514 30.94 8.36 5.97
C LEU A 514 32.25 9.09 5.80
N SER A 515 33.37 8.38 5.71
CA SER A 515 34.70 8.99 5.53
C SER A 515 34.80 9.84 4.25
N MET A 516 33.96 9.56 3.25
CA MET A 516 33.86 10.32 1.99
C MET A 516 33.03 11.61 2.09
N VAL A 517 32.30 11.82 3.19
CA VAL A 517 31.50 13.04 3.42
C VAL A 517 32.29 13.97 4.34
N PRO A 518 32.33 15.29 4.09
CA PRO A 518 33.01 16.23 4.98
C PRO A 518 32.48 16.15 6.41
N ALA A 519 33.39 16.27 7.39
CA ALA A 519 32.99 16.33 8.79
C ALA A 519 32.23 17.62 9.10
N THR A 520 31.20 17.52 9.94
CA THR A 520 30.46 18.65 10.47
C THR A 520 31.13 19.20 11.74
N GLU A 521 30.98 20.50 12.00
CA GLU A 521 31.57 21.15 13.19
C GLU A 521 31.06 20.52 14.50
N LYS A 522 29.74 20.26 14.55
CA LYS A 522 29.03 19.64 15.67
C LYS A 522 28.66 18.21 15.31
N ALA A 523 28.58 17.34 16.33
CA ALA A 523 28.07 15.98 16.13
C ALA A 523 26.58 16.06 15.77
N MET A 524 26.21 15.42 14.68
CA MET A 524 24.86 15.44 14.12
C MET A 524 24.14 14.13 14.45
N PRO A 525 22.83 14.18 14.75
CA PRO A 525 22.10 13.01 15.20
C PRO A 525 21.83 12.03 14.06
N MET A 526 21.97 10.73 14.33
CA MET A 526 21.81 9.64 13.37
C MET A 526 20.59 8.78 13.68
N ALA A 527 19.96 8.26 12.63
CA ALA A 527 18.96 7.22 12.76
C ALA A 527 19.62 5.89 13.18
N GLU A 528 19.08 5.26 14.20
CA GLU A 528 19.41 3.90 14.63
C GLU A 528 18.29 2.95 14.21
N LEU A 529 18.65 1.89 13.49
CA LEU A 529 17.71 0.84 13.07
C LEU A 529 17.93 -0.43 13.90
N GLY A 530 16.83 -0.98 14.39
CA GLY A 530 16.74 -2.33 14.97
C GLY A 530 15.72 -3.16 14.21
N LEU A 531 16.12 -4.34 13.77
CA LEU A 531 15.24 -5.37 13.22
C LEU A 531 14.92 -6.38 14.32
N LEU A 532 13.66 -6.77 14.41
CA LEU A 532 13.17 -7.74 15.39
C LEU A 532 12.62 -8.95 14.65
N ILE A 533 13.01 -10.13 15.11
CA ILE A 533 12.48 -11.41 14.69
C ILE A 533 11.87 -12.08 15.92
N GLY A 534 10.58 -12.39 15.88
CA GLY A 534 9.93 -13.09 16.97
C GLY A 534 10.49 -14.51 17.12
N VAL A 535 10.84 -14.89 18.34
CA VAL A 535 11.35 -16.24 18.64
C VAL A 535 10.56 -16.84 19.79
N SER A 536 10.22 -18.12 19.67
CA SER A 536 9.65 -18.93 20.75
C SER A 536 10.73 -19.61 21.60
N ASP A 537 11.93 -19.82 21.05
CA ASP A 537 13.09 -20.35 21.76
C ASP A 537 14.38 -19.65 21.29
N ALA A 538 14.80 -18.62 22.04
CA ALA A 538 15.98 -17.84 21.72
C ALA A 538 17.27 -18.67 21.67
N LYS A 539 17.41 -19.67 22.56
CA LYS A 539 18.62 -20.49 22.63
C LYS A 539 18.72 -21.41 21.43
N GLN A 540 17.63 -22.10 21.09
CA GLN A 540 17.59 -22.96 19.90
C GLN A 540 17.79 -22.14 18.62
N PHE A 541 17.26 -20.92 18.56
CA PHE A 541 17.48 -20.01 17.43
C PHE A 541 18.96 -19.63 17.27
N ASP A 542 19.62 -19.20 18.35
CA ASP A 542 21.04 -18.84 18.34
C ASP A 542 21.94 -20.02 17.96
N GLU A 543 21.66 -21.21 18.51
CA GLU A 543 22.33 -22.46 18.11
C GLU A 543 22.11 -22.76 16.62
N GLY A 544 20.89 -22.56 16.12
CA GLY A 544 20.56 -22.73 14.70
C GLY A 544 21.33 -21.77 13.80
N LEU A 545 21.45 -20.49 14.16
CA LEU A 545 22.23 -19.51 13.40
C LEU A 545 23.73 -19.86 13.39
N LYS A 546 24.26 -20.33 14.52
CA LYS A 546 25.66 -20.79 14.61
C LYS A 546 25.92 -21.96 13.66
N ASP A 547 25.04 -22.95 13.66
CA ASP A 547 25.15 -24.13 12.79
C ASP A 547 24.98 -23.75 11.31
N LEU A 548 24.03 -22.87 11.01
CA LEU A 548 23.79 -22.37 9.65
C LEU A 548 25.02 -21.65 9.10
N ARG A 549 25.66 -20.78 9.88
CA ARG A 549 26.93 -20.13 9.51
C ARG A 549 28.02 -21.17 9.22
N GLY A 550 28.13 -22.19 10.07
CA GLY A 550 29.07 -23.30 9.87
C GLY A 550 28.85 -24.01 8.54
N ALA A 551 27.60 -24.36 8.23
CA ALA A 551 27.22 -25.01 6.99
C ALA A 551 27.49 -24.12 5.76
N ILE A 552 27.18 -22.82 5.83
CA ILE A 552 27.47 -21.88 4.72
C ILE A 552 28.98 -21.76 4.49
N ASN A 553 29.81 -21.67 5.53
CA ASN A 553 31.26 -21.62 5.36
C ASN A 553 31.83 -22.91 4.76
N GLN A 554 31.27 -24.06 5.12
CA GLN A 554 31.60 -25.33 4.49
C GLN A 554 31.20 -25.32 3.00
N LEU A 555 30.02 -24.78 2.66
CA LEU A 555 29.56 -24.65 1.28
C LEU A 555 30.50 -23.75 0.46
N LEU A 556 30.84 -22.56 0.97
CA LEU A 556 31.77 -21.63 0.32
C LEU A 556 33.14 -22.27 0.08
N THR A 557 33.65 -23.02 1.07
CA THR A 557 34.91 -23.76 0.94
C THR A 557 34.82 -24.79 -0.18
N LYS A 558 33.75 -25.59 -0.21
CA LYS A 558 33.54 -26.61 -1.26
C LYS A 558 33.40 -25.98 -2.64
N LEU A 559 32.73 -24.83 -2.76
CA LEU A 559 32.61 -24.10 -4.02
C LEU A 559 33.95 -23.50 -4.48
N SER A 560 34.84 -23.13 -3.58
CA SER A 560 36.18 -22.61 -3.93
C SER A 560 37.16 -23.69 -4.40
N GLU A 561 36.92 -24.95 -4.04
CA GLU A 561 37.70 -26.10 -4.50
C GLU A 561 37.36 -26.50 -5.96
N LEU A 562 36.31 -25.92 -6.55
CA LEU A 562 35.85 -26.24 -7.90
C LEU A 562 36.58 -25.41 -8.98
N PRO A 563 36.84 -25.97 -10.17
CA PRO A 563 37.38 -25.21 -11.30
C PRO A 563 36.44 -24.05 -11.67
N GLY A 564 36.98 -22.81 -11.72
CA GLY A 564 36.16 -21.61 -11.96
C GLY A 564 35.19 -21.26 -10.83
N GLY A 565 35.37 -21.87 -9.65
CA GLY A 565 34.53 -21.73 -8.49
C GLY A 565 34.66 -20.39 -7.75
N PHE A 566 34.03 -20.33 -6.57
CA PHE A 566 33.98 -19.11 -5.76
C PHE A 566 35.40 -18.71 -5.29
N PRO A 567 35.74 -17.41 -5.19
CA PRO A 567 37.08 -16.99 -4.76
C PRO A 567 37.51 -17.64 -3.42
N PRO A 568 38.72 -18.23 -3.34
CA PRO A 568 39.19 -18.87 -2.12
C PRO A 568 39.36 -17.85 -0.99
N GLY A 569 39.16 -18.31 0.25
CA GLY A 569 39.34 -17.49 1.46
C GLY A 569 38.14 -16.63 1.85
N VAL A 570 37.06 -16.61 1.07
CA VAL A 570 35.82 -15.93 1.50
C VAL A 570 35.09 -16.79 2.52
N GLN A 571 34.91 -16.26 3.72
CA GLN A 571 34.16 -16.90 4.81
C GLN A 571 33.29 -15.88 5.54
N LEU A 572 32.18 -16.35 6.09
CA LEU A 572 31.39 -15.62 7.07
C LEU A 572 32.12 -15.65 8.42
N SER A 573 32.70 -14.50 8.77
CA SER A 573 33.40 -14.29 10.04
C SER A 573 32.53 -14.63 11.25
N ALA A 574 33.13 -15.27 12.24
CA ALA A 574 32.49 -15.42 13.54
C ALA A 574 32.32 -14.04 14.20
N PRO A 575 31.18 -13.79 14.86
CA PRO A 575 31.05 -12.58 15.65
C PRO A 575 31.93 -12.64 16.90
N ALA A 576 32.35 -11.48 17.39
CA ALA A 576 32.78 -11.35 18.77
C ALA A 576 31.56 -11.39 19.71
N MET A 577 31.75 -11.88 20.94
CA MET A 577 30.63 -12.23 21.84
C MET A 577 30.89 -11.79 23.28
N ALA A 578 29.88 -11.21 23.92
CA ALA A 578 29.84 -10.89 25.35
C ALA A 578 28.39 -10.62 25.78
N ASP A 579 28.01 -11.00 27.00
CA ASP A 579 26.70 -10.70 27.61
C ASP A 579 25.48 -11.10 26.75
N GLY A 580 25.59 -12.18 25.96
CA GLY A 580 24.53 -12.64 25.06
C GLY A 580 24.35 -11.81 23.78
N LEU A 581 25.29 -10.89 23.49
CA LEU A 581 25.35 -10.12 22.26
C LEU A 581 26.48 -10.62 21.36
N TYR A 582 26.24 -10.56 20.05
CA TYR A 582 27.11 -11.00 18.98
C TYR A 582 27.36 -9.82 18.04
N TRP A 583 28.60 -9.42 17.79
CA TRP A 583 28.88 -8.27 16.92
C TRP A 583 29.99 -8.51 15.92
N TRP A 584 29.96 -7.74 14.84
CA TRP A 584 30.97 -7.75 13.78
C TRP A 584 31.63 -6.39 13.69
N GLU A 585 32.96 -6.38 13.77
CA GLU A 585 33.74 -5.16 13.62
C GLU A 585 33.75 -4.70 12.17
N VAL A 586 33.59 -3.40 11.96
CA VAL A 586 33.80 -2.79 10.65
C VAL A 586 35.32 -2.82 10.39
N PRO A 587 35.78 -3.31 9.23
CA PRO A 587 37.20 -3.36 8.90
C PRO A 587 37.89 -1.99 9.06
N ASP A 588 39.13 -1.99 9.54
CA ASP A 588 39.93 -0.77 9.61
C ASP A 588 40.09 -0.14 8.21
N GLY A 589 39.96 1.19 8.13
CA GLY A 589 39.90 1.91 6.86
C GLY A 589 38.54 1.87 6.15
N GLY A 590 37.52 1.28 6.79
CA GLY A 590 36.15 1.27 6.28
C GLY A 590 35.55 2.68 6.09
N ILE A 591 34.53 2.76 5.22
CA ILE A 591 33.85 4.03 4.92
C ILE A 591 32.91 4.48 6.03
N LEU A 592 32.50 3.59 6.95
CA LEU A 592 31.51 3.85 7.99
C LEU A 592 32.18 4.35 9.29
N ASP A 593 31.48 5.18 10.04
CA ASP A 593 31.86 5.53 11.41
C ASP A 593 32.05 4.27 12.28
N LYS A 594 33.14 4.22 13.07
CA LYS A 594 33.49 3.08 13.93
C LYS A 594 32.44 2.78 15.00
N GLN A 595 31.53 3.71 15.31
CA GLN A 595 30.42 3.46 16.22
C GLN A 595 29.33 2.54 15.61
N ILE A 596 29.29 2.43 14.28
CA ILE A 596 28.44 1.47 13.58
C ILE A 596 29.07 0.09 13.80
N LEU A 597 28.40 -0.70 14.62
CA LEU A 597 28.84 -2.02 15.03
C LEU A 597 27.64 -2.96 14.95
N PRO A 598 27.40 -3.58 13.78
CA PRO A 598 26.32 -4.54 13.60
C PRO A 598 26.33 -5.55 14.74
N THR A 599 25.23 -5.62 15.48
CA THR A 599 25.10 -6.41 16.70
C THR A 599 23.78 -7.16 16.68
N ALA A 600 23.85 -8.46 16.89
CA ALA A 600 22.71 -9.32 17.12
C ALA A 600 22.62 -9.75 18.59
N GLY A 601 21.42 -10.12 19.03
CA GLY A 601 21.21 -10.76 20.34
C GLY A 601 19.79 -11.27 20.47
N SER A 602 19.62 -12.38 21.17
CA SER A 602 18.31 -13.00 21.38
C SER A 602 17.94 -13.02 22.86
N GLY A 603 16.69 -12.70 23.17
CA GLY A 603 16.20 -12.66 24.55
C GLY A 603 14.70 -12.48 24.65
N GLY A 604 14.09 -13.14 25.65
CA GLY A 604 12.64 -13.13 25.80
C GLY A 604 11.94 -13.70 24.56
N ALA A 605 11.11 -12.88 23.92
CA ALA A 605 10.32 -13.25 22.74
C ALA A 605 10.90 -12.71 21.42
N ALA A 606 12.10 -12.13 21.43
CA ALA A 606 12.68 -11.51 20.24
C ALA A 606 14.18 -11.83 20.07
N SER A 607 14.58 -12.04 18.83
CA SER A 607 15.94 -11.87 18.35
C SER A 607 16.05 -10.51 17.68
N VAL A 608 17.10 -9.76 17.99
CA VAL A 608 17.32 -8.40 17.53
C VAL A 608 18.57 -8.38 16.66
N PHE A 609 18.51 -7.63 15.56
CA PHE A 609 19.68 -7.19 14.81
C PHE A 609 19.68 -5.66 14.74
N ALA A 610 20.71 -5.02 15.27
CA ALA A 610 20.82 -3.57 15.37
C ALA A 610 22.20 -3.09 14.91
N LEU A 611 22.31 -1.78 14.65
CA LEU A 611 23.57 -1.18 14.19
C LEU A 611 24.54 -0.78 15.33
N SER A 612 24.15 -0.89 16.61
CA SER A 612 25.07 -0.84 17.77
C SER A 612 24.76 -1.89 18.82
N LYS A 613 25.79 -2.19 19.63
CA LYS A 613 25.67 -2.91 20.90
C LYS A 613 24.64 -2.30 21.84
N LYS A 614 24.66 -0.99 22.04
CA LYS A 614 23.76 -0.29 22.98
C LYS A 614 22.30 -0.45 22.56
N HIS A 615 22.02 -0.31 21.26
CA HIS A 615 20.67 -0.49 20.72
C HIS A 615 20.21 -1.93 20.84
N ALA A 616 21.04 -2.90 20.43
CA ALA A 616 20.75 -4.34 20.58
C ALA A 616 20.46 -4.71 22.04
N ALA A 617 21.34 -4.30 22.97
CA ALA A 617 21.21 -4.56 24.41
C ALA A 617 19.91 -4.02 25.02
N ARG A 618 19.41 -2.90 24.48
CA ARG A 618 18.15 -2.30 24.92
C ARG A 618 16.95 -3.06 24.39
N LEU A 619 16.94 -3.40 23.10
CA LEU A 619 15.79 -4.04 22.45
C LEU A 619 15.67 -5.52 22.84
N VAL A 620 16.78 -6.23 23.08
CA VAL A 620 16.75 -7.64 23.49
C VAL A 620 16.12 -7.82 24.88
N LYS A 621 16.10 -6.75 25.70
CA LYS A 621 15.48 -6.74 27.02
C LYS A 621 14.01 -6.33 26.91
N PRO A 622 13.06 -7.11 27.48
CA PRO A 622 11.67 -6.70 27.58
C PRO A 622 11.57 -5.37 28.34
N THR A 623 11.26 -4.30 27.61
CA THR A 623 11.16 -2.93 28.09
C THR A 623 9.84 -2.37 27.56
N PRO A 624 8.76 -2.47 28.35
CA PRO A 624 7.45 -1.99 27.95
C PRO A 624 7.49 -0.54 27.49
N LEU A 625 6.65 -0.23 26.49
CA LEU A 625 6.49 1.14 26.03
C LEU A 625 6.06 2.05 27.18
N SER A 626 6.77 3.16 27.32
CA SER A 626 6.42 4.27 28.22
C SER A 626 5.69 5.40 27.48
N PHE A 627 5.91 5.50 26.18
CA PHE A 627 5.33 6.52 25.32
C PHE A 627 4.10 6.00 24.59
N ARG A 628 3.00 6.77 24.63
CA ARG A 628 1.70 6.44 24.02
C ARG A 628 1.13 5.06 24.41
N ALA A 629 1.56 4.54 25.57
CA ALA A 629 1.19 3.19 26.01
C ALA A 629 -0.33 3.06 26.24
N LYS A 630 -1.01 4.14 26.65
CA LYS A 630 -2.45 4.17 26.83
C LYS A 630 -3.19 4.10 25.49
N GLU A 631 -2.69 4.81 24.48
CA GLU A 631 -3.27 4.88 23.14
C GLU A 631 -3.07 3.59 22.35
N LEU A 632 -1.97 2.87 22.58
CA LEU A 632 -1.66 1.61 21.91
C LEU A 632 -2.55 0.45 22.36
N GLU A 633 -3.16 0.50 23.55
CA GLU A 633 -4.14 -0.51 24.01
C GLU A 633 -3.69 -1.97 23.79
N ILE A 634 -2.54 -2.34 24.33
CA ILE A 634 -1.91 -3.67 24.14
C ILE A 634 -2.54 -4.81 24.95
N SER A 635 -3.76 -4.65 25.47
CA SER A 635 -4.49 -5.70 26.19
C SER A 635 -5.10 -6.74 25.24
N GLY A 636 -5.16 -8.00 25.68
CA GLY A 636 -5.77 -9.10 24.91
C GLY A 636 -4.82 -9.78 23.93
N GLU A 637 -5.38 -10.46 22.91
CA GLU A 637 -4.62 -11.16 21.88
C GLU A 637 -4.20 -10.21 20.75
N VAL A 638 -3.11 -9.47 20.98
CA VAL A 638 -2.47 -8.63 19.96
C VAL A 638 -1.88 -9.50 18.85
N LEU A 639 -1.98 -9.05 17.60
CA LEU A 639 -1.36 -9.63 16.42
C LEU A 639 -0.38 -8.69 15.75
N GLY A 640 -0.48 -7.38 16.01
CA GLY A 640 0.48 -6.40 15.53
C GLY A 640 0.26 -5.05 16.19
N CYS A 641 1.27 -4.21 16.16
CA CYS A 641 1.18 -2.85 16.68
C CYS A 641 2.22 -1.94 16.04
N CYS A 642 1.95 -0.64 16.07
CA CYS A 642 2.82 0.41 15.57
C CYS A 642 2.70 1.65 16.47
N VAL A 643 3.80 2.34 16.71
CA VAL A 643 3.86 3.62 17.42
C VAL A 643 4.81 4.57 16.71
N LEU A 644 4.42 5.83 16.63
CA LEU A 644 5.21 6.92 16.05
C LEU A 644 5.26 8.10 17.02
N ASP A 645 6.45 8.46 17.47
CA ASP A 645 6.78 9.74 18.10
C ASP A 645 7.23 10.73 17.01
N TRP A 646 6.26 11.41 16.40
CA TRP A 646 6.57 12.41 15.38
C TRP A 646 7.38 13.58 15.94
N ILE A 647 7.20 13.92 17.23
CA ILE A 647 7.98 14.99 17.86
C ILE A 647 9.45 14.60 17.94
N GLY A 648 9.73 13.38 18.42
CA GLY A 648 11.07 12.81 18.43
C GLY A 648 11.68 12.74 17.03
N PHE A 649 10.90 12.40 16.00
CA PHE A 649 11.37 12.43 14.61
C PHE A 649 11.72 13.86 14.14
N ILE A 650 10.87 14.85 14.40
CA ILE A 650 11.18 16.25 14.05
C ILE A 650 12.43 16.73 14.77
N GLU A 651 12.63 16.34 16.04
CA GLU A 651 13.84 16.67 16.80
C GLU A 651 15.10 16.01 16.25
N LEU A 652 14.99 14.77 15.77
CA LEU A 652 16.08 14.07 15.06
C LEU A 652 16.51 14.82 13.79
N VAL A 653 15.56 15.32 12.99
CA VAL A 653 15.87 15.98 11.70
C VAL A 653 16.19 17.47 11.83
N THR A 654 15.79 18.14 12.91
CA THR A 654 15.96 19.60 13.08
C THR A 654 17.41 20.05 12.89
N PRO A 655 18.44 19.41 13.51
CA PRO A 655 19.83 19.83 13.29
C PRO A 655 20.26 19.73 11.83
N TRP A 656 19.78 18.72 11.09
CA TRP A 656 20.06 18.56 9.66
C TRP A 656 19.47 19.66 8.81
N VAL A 657 18.29 20.14 9.17
CA VAL A 657 17.65 21.29 8.51
C VAL A 657 18.47 22.55 8.77
N ASP A 658 18.87 22.81 10.01
CA ASP A 658 19.68 23.98 10.39
C ASP A 658 21.03 24.00 9.67
N TYR A 659 21.70 22.84 9.62
CA TYR A 659 22.94 22.67 8.85
C TYR A 659 22.71 22.96 7.36
N SER A 660 21.66 22.38 6.77
CA SER A 660 21.36 22.54 5.35
C SER A 660 21.05 23.99 4.97
N ILE A 661 20.36 24.73 5.84
CA ILE A 661 20.07 26.15 5.64
C ILE A 661 21.34 26.98 5.74
N SER A 662 22.16 26.70 6.75
CA SER A 662 23.43 27.39 6.95
C SER A 662 24.37 27.18 5.76
N GLN A 663 24.41 25.97 5.21
CA GLN A 663 25.21 25.66 4.03
C GLN A 663 24.63 26.31 2.76
N SER A 664 23.31 26.23 2.57
CA SER A 664 22.65 26.89 1.43
C SER A 664 22.88 28.40 1.43
N ALA A 665 22.84 29.05 2.60
CA ALA A 665 23.12 30.47 2.72
C ALA A 665 24.55 30.81 2.24
N LYS A 666 25.55 29.97 2.54
CA LYS A 666 26.92 30.12 2.03
C LYS A 666 26.99 29.89 0.52
N ASP A 667 26.42 28.78 0.04
CA ASP A 667 26.50 28.36 -1.36
C ASP A 667 25.81 29.35 -2.32
N PHE A 668 24.71 29.97 -1.87
CA PHE A 668 23.98 30.98 -2.65
C PHE A 668 24.41 32.42 -2.34
N GLY A 669 25.45 32.64 -1.53
CA GLY A 669 25.93 33.98 -1.18
C GLY A 669 24.87 34.86 -0.51
N ALA A 670 23.99 34.26 0.28
CA ALA A 670 22.93 34.98 0.99
C ALA A 670 23.53 35.92 2.05
N ASP A 671 23.03 37.16 2.11
CA ASP A 671 23.41 38.08 3.18
C ASP A 671 22.90 37.60 4.55
N ALA A 672 23.42 38.20 5.62
CA ALA A 672 23.07 37.81 6.99
C ALA A 672 21.55 37.92 7.26
N LYS A 673 20.87 38.91 6.64
CA LYS A 673 19.42 39.09 6.79
C LYS A 673 18.65 37.94 6.14
N THR A 674 19.01 37.57 4.91
CA THR A 674 18.40 36.49 4.14
C THR A 674 18.63 35.14 4.80
N ALA A 675 19.86 34.87 5.25
CA ALA A 675 20.19 33.65 5.99
C ALA A 675 19.37 33.53 7.29
N LYS A 676 19.27 34.62 8.06
CA LYS A 676 18.45 34.66 9.29
C LYS A 676 16.97 34.44 9.00
N ARG A 677 16.44 35.03 7.93
CA ARG A 677 15.05 34.81 7.47
C ARG A 677 14.81 33.34 7.15
N TRP A 678 15.68 32.71 6.36
CA TRP A 678 15.54 31.29 6.01
C TRP A 678 15.55 30.38 7.23
N ALA A 679 16.45 30.62 8.17
CA ALA A 679 16.49 29.88 9.43
C ALA A 679 15.18 30.04 10.22
N LYS A 680 14.63 31.26 10.30
CA LYS A 680 13.38 31.53 11.03
C LYS A 680 12.15 30.89 10.37
N GLU A 681 12.09 30.90 9.04
CA GLU A 681 11.03 30.23 8.29
C GLU A 681 11.05 28.71 8.53
N ALA A 682 12.25 28.10 8.52
CA ALA A 682 12.38 26.67 8.78
C ALA A 682 12.05 26.29 10.22
N GLU A 683 12.50 27.08 11.21
CA GLU A 683 12.11 26.91 12.62
C GLU A 683 10.57 26.91 12.75
N THR A 684 9.93 27.88 12.09
CA THR A 684 8.46 27.99 12.10
C THR A 684 7.79 26.80 11.41
N ALA A 685 8.31 26.34 10.28
CA ALA A 685 7.80 25.17 9.58
C ALA A 685 7.93 23.90 10.43
N LEU A 686 9.08 23.68 11.09
CA LEU A 686 9.30 22.55 12.00
C LEU A 686 8.35 22.61 13.21
N MET A 687 8.11 23.80 13.77
CA MET A 687 7.11 24.01 14.81
C MET A 687 5.70 23.62 14.35
N ILE A 688 5.31 23.99 13.13
CA ILE A 688 4.02 23.63 12.53
C ILE A 688 3.94 22.11 12.30
N PHE A 689 5.02 21.46 11.84
CA PHE A 689 5.04 20.00 11.67
C PHE A 689 4.89 19.25 12.98
N LYS A 690 5.34 19.82 14.11
CA LYS A 690 5.11 19.28 15.46
C LYS A 690 3.63 19.33 15.89
N THR A 691 2.69 19.82 15.09
CA THR A 691 1.26 19.81 15.45
C THR A 691 0.68 18.41 15.44
N PHE A 692 1.08 17.59 14.47
CA PHE A 692 0.95 16.15 14.55
C PHE A 692 1.89 15.65 15.64
N LYS A 693 1.35 15.04 16.69
CA LYS A 693 2.14 14.54 17.80
C LYS A 693 2.60 13.10 17.57
N GLY A 694 2.06 12.43 16.55
CA GLY A 694 2.28 11.03 16.28
C GLY A 694 1.00 10.20 16.28
N SER A 695 1.19 8.90 16.09
CA SER A 695 0.12 7.92 15.97
C SER A 695 0.45 6.62 16.67
N SER A 696 -0.58 5.83 16.97
CA SER A 696 -0.46 4.45 17.40
C SER A 696 -1.48 3.59 16.66
N CYS A 697 -1.14 2.34 16.41
CA CYS A 697 -2.02 1.37 15.77
C CYS A 697 -1.85 0.01 16.45
N THR A 698 -2.94 -0.71 16.67
CA THR A 698 -2.92 -2.05 17.25
C THR A 698 -3.95 -2.94 16.55
N THR A 699 -3.48 -4.10 16.11
CA THR A 699 -4.31 -5.16 15.52
C THR A 699 -4.47 -6.28 16.54
N LYS A 700 -5.71 -6.70 16.80
CA LYS A 700 -6.06 -7.78 17.72
C LYS A 700 -6.92 -8.84 17.03
N LYS A 701 -6.91 -10.06 17.56
CA LYS A 701 -7.94 -11.05 17.20
C LYS A 701 -9.31 -10.55 17.64
N ALA A 702 -10.31 -10.76 16.79
CA ALA A 702 -11.72 -10.54 17.10
C ALA A 702 -12.46 -11.89 17.11
N GLU A 703 -13.75 -11.91 17.49
CA GLU A 703 -14.58 -13.12 17.40
C GLU A 703 -14.58 -13.70 15.98
N VAL A 704 -14.56 -12.83 14.96
CA VAL A 704 -14.37 -13.18 13.56
C VAL A 704 -13.28 -12.28 12.97
N GLY A 705 -12.18 -12.88 12.52
CA GLY A 705 -11.06 -12.19 11.89
C GLY A 705 -10.27 -11.30 12.86
N THR A 706 -10.05 -10.04 12.50
CA THR A 706 -9.23 -9.09 13.26
C THR A 706 -9.89 -7.72 13.40
N VAL A 707 -9.46 -6.97 14.41
CA VAL A 707 -9.77 -5.55 14.58
C VAL A 707 -8.48 -4.76 14.69
N THR A 708 -8.35 -3.72 13.87
CA THR A 708 -7.23 -2.78 13.91
C THR A 708 -7.73 -1.41 14.36
N ARG A 709 -7.20 -0.91 15.47
CA ARG A 709 -7.50 0.41 16.02
C ARG A 709 -6.33 1.34 15.78
N THR A 710 -6.57 2.50 15.16
CA THR A 710 -5.57 3.54 14.94
C THR A 710 -5.97 4.81 15.67
N VAL A 711 -5.02 5.41 16.38
CA VAL A 711 -5.18 6.68 17.08
C VAL A 711 -4.17 7.67 16.53
N ILE A 712 -4.67 8.83 16.10
CA ILE A 712 -3.87 9.97 15.62
C ILE A 712 -4.03 11.11 16.62
N VAL A 713 -2.93 11.64 17.12
CA VAL A 713 -2.95 12.77 18.07
C VAL A 713 -2.44 14.03 17.40
N ILE A 714 -3.25 15.08 17.45
CA ILE A 714 -2.94 16.37 16.85
C ILE A 714 -3.26 17.46 17.86
N LYS A 715 -2.34 18.41 18.02
CA LYS A 715 -2.50 19.59 18.86
C LYS A 715 -1.93 20.80 18.13
N ASP A 716 -2.75 21.83 17.94
CA ASP A 716 -2.33 23.09 17.35
C ASP A 716 -1.17 23.73 18.14
N ILE A 717 -0.40 24.63 17.49
CA ILE A 717 0.62 25.43 18.18
C ILE A 717 -0.04 26.29 19.26
N GLU A 718 0.67 26.56 20.36
CA GLU A 718 0.14 27.25 21.53
C GLU A 718 0.03 28.77 21.32
N ALA A 719 0.97 29.34 20.57
CA ALA A 719 1.00 30.74 20.19
C ALA A 719 1.43 30.89 18.73
N MET A 720 1.09 32.03 18.12
CA MET A 720 1.65 32.40 16.81
C MET A 720 3.16 32.64 16.95
N PRO A 721 3.97 32.22 15.98
CA PRO A 721 5.38 32.59 15.94
C PRO A 721 5.53 34.11 15.72
N ASP A 722 6.64 34.67 16.17
CA ASP A 722 6.97 36.08 15.92
C ASP A 722 6.97 36.38 14.42
N PRO A 723 6.52 37.58 13.99
CA PRO A 723 6.60 38.00 12.61
C PRO A 723 8.03 37.87 12.06
N ILE A 724 8.13 37.40 10.82
CA ILE A 724 9.39 37.31 10.09
C ILE A 724 9.54 38.60 9.28
N ASP A 725 10.23 39.59 9.84
CA ASP A 725 10.53 40.90 9.22
C ASP A 725 11.77 40.89 8.28
#